data_AF-A0A1Z5J8H9-F1
#
_entry.id   AF-A0A1Z5J8H9-F1
#
_cell.length_a   1.000
_cell.length_b   1.000
_cell.length_c   1.000
_cell.angle_alpha   90.00
_cell.angle_beta   90.00
_cell.angle_gamma   90.00
#
_symmetry.space_group_name_H-M   'P 1'
#
loop_
_entity.id
_entity.type
_entity.pdbx_description
1 polymer ?
#
loop_
_entity_poly.entity_id
_entity_poly.type
_entity_poly.pdbx_seq_one_letter_code
_entity_poly.pdbx_strand_id
1 'polypeptide(L)'
;MPEVKTAEQQFDPQEILNVNVGVLGHVDSGKTSLVKALSTLLSTAALDKSKESRERGMTLDLGFSCFFLDLPEHLQKHFPDKKKLQITLVDCPGHASLIRTIIGGAQIIDMVLLIVDAVKGWQAQTTECLVLAQLTSPHLLVALNKADMFEPNEREKQLEAAKSKVRKRLKGTRFADAPMIGVAACVGGEKAAANAEETKTSAVHETYQMDLLVDLLKAKLPPPRRSVTNEAKEQPFYFSVDHCFPIRGRGTVLTGTVLSGFAAVNDGIEFPSLGMDRKIKSIQMFKRQVQHIQQGDRAGICVSNLDAKLLERGIVAAPGAVPLWKGAIALVRKVPYYTSGKLMCNSKFHVSVGHTTVMATLTFWGARELAHQAAEAKNDASSNKLMSSWLGGDADLAGLPKIPFDFQQDFVFQDSLLETLDIAPGDPQETLLHWALLDFQTPVYCPAHSLVIGSRLDVAVDSDGGTASSCRLAFSGRLIERVEPSTAMTQIRLYTEKQKVGVVSKLGDPHKRFDDQKVVCYEIFGADLFKKETNMKLFIGMKMETEQGDIGEIKSSYGTSGKFRLYFPGGTEVQEGEPLYLRFKRFMHDPTKSMQQSTALPPSRPGARLEVENPKKEANKKKPREKGVNLIGELASIKGDVLANGKYSMAIVSGFFAPEINIKEKVGTKVFIPSTQEEGSIVGGFGKAGKCKVAFELGISAKEGDKAELKL
;
A
#
# COMPACT_ATOMS: atom_id res chain seq x y z
N MET A 1 -38.99 32.32 39.20
CA MET A 1 -37.80 32.75 38.42
C MET A 1 -37.63 31.76 37.29
N PRO A 2 -37.61 32.19 36.01
CA PRO A 2 -37.40 31.26 34.91
C PRO A 2 -35.98 30.69 35.00
N GLU A 3 -35.87 29.37 34.88
CA GLU A 3 -34.59 28.67 34.80
C GLU A 3 -33.79 29.24 33.63
N VAL A 4 -32.63 29.84 33.93
CA VAL A 4 -31.67 30.25 32.91
C VAL A 4 -31.16 28.96 32.27
N LYS A 5 -31.74 28.61 31.11
CA LYS A 5 -31.22 27.54 30.26
C LYS A 5 -29.76 27.87 29.97
N THR A 6 -28.84 27.01 30.38
CA THR A 6 -27.46 27.03 29.88
C THR A 6 -27.50 27.04 28.35
N ALA A 7 -26.54 27.72 27.69
CA ALA A 7 -26.43 27.78 26.22
C ALA A 7 -26.51 26.39 25.53
N GLU A 8 -26.27 25.35 26.31
CA GLU A 8 -26.59 23.94 26.07
C GLU A 8 -28.00 23.72 25.49
N GLN A 9 -29.10 24.18 26.09
CA GLN A 9 -30.45 23.70 25.71
C GLN A 9 -31.10 24.40 24.49
N GLN A 10 -30.39 25.25 23.74
CA GLN A 10 -31.02 26.08 22.70
C GLN A 10 -31.00 25.50 21.28
N PHE A 11 -30.14 24.52 20.97
CA PHE A 11 -29.94 24.05 19.58
C PHE A 11 -30.25 22.57 19.44
N ASP A 12 -30.93 22.22 18.34
CA ASP A 12 -31.15 20.83 17.94
C ASP A 12 -29.78 20.19 17.60
N PRO A 13 -29.46 18.98 18.12
CA PRO A 13 -28.28 18.23 17.72
C PRO A 13 -28.07 18.14 16.20
N GLN A 14 -29.16 18.16 15.41
CA GLN A 14 -29.09 18.14 13.95
C GLN A 14 -28.53 19.42 13.34
N GLU A 15 -28.56 20.56 14.03
CA GLU A 15 -28.00 21.84 13.56
C GLU A 15 -26.51 22.02 13.92
N ILE A 16 -25.92 21.04 14.59
CA ILE A 16 -24.52 21.08 15.06
C ILE A 16 -23.63 20.28 14.09
N LEU A 17 -22.52 20.90 13.68
CA LEU A 17 -21.44 20.23 12.97
C LEU A 17 -20.35 19.87 13.98
N ASN A 18 -20.12 18.59 14.25
CA ASN A 18 -18.96 18.15 15.04
C ASN A 18 -17.69 18.17 14.19
N VAL A 19 -16.54 18.49 14.75
CA VAL A 19 -15.21 18.27 14.14
C VAL A 19 -14.25 17.77 15.22
N ASN A 20 -13.51 16.71 14.93
CA ASN A 20 -12.61 16.10 15.89
C ASN A 20 -11.19 16.66 15.70
N VAL A 21 -10.67 17.33 16.72
CA VAL A 21 -9.32 17.90 16.73
C VAL A 21 -8.44 17.11 17.69
N GLY A 22 -7.40 16.47 17.16
CA GLY A 22 -6.46 15.67 17.91
C GLY A 22 -5.39 16.50 18.57
N VAL A 23 -5.24 16.40 19.89
CA VAL A 23 -4.20 17.11 20.64
C VAL A 23 -3.02 16.17 20.86
N LEU A 24 -1.95 16.38 20.09
CA LEU A 24 -0.73 15.55 20.11
C LEU A 24 0.46 16.34 20.64
N GLY A 25 1.46 15.67 21.21
CA GLY A 25 2.65 16.33 21.76
C GLY A 25 3.38 15.51 22.82
N HIS A 26 4.60 15.94 23.14
CA HIS A 26 5.46 15.29 24.13
C HIS A 26 4.86 15.28 25.55
N VAL A 27 5.38 14.43 26.44
CA VAL A 27 5.03 14.43 27.87
C VAL A 27 5.30 15.83 28.45
N ASP A 28 4.43 16.31 29.34
CA ASP A 28 4.54 17.64 29.97
C ASP A 28 4.56 18.85 29.02
N SER A 29 4.19 18.69 27.75
CA SER A 29 4.02 19.85 26.85
C SER A 29 2.76 20.68 27.18
N GLY A 30 1.91 20.19 28.09
CA GLY A 30 0.69 20.87 28.56
C GLY A 30 -0.55 20.61 27.70
N LYS A 31 -0.64 19.45 27.03
CA LYS A 31 -1.81 19.02 26.25
C LYS A 31 -3.11 19.08 27.06
N THR A 32 -3.14 18.41 28.21
CA THR A 32 -4.32 18.35 29.07
C THR A 32 -4.67 19.72 29.63
N SER A 33 -3.69 20.52 30.05
CA SER A 33 -3.93 21.91 30.50
C SER A 33 -4.56 22.76 29.40
N LEU A 34 -4.09 22.63 28.16
CA LEU A 34 -4.64 23.34 27.01
C LEU A 34 -6.07 22.87 26.69
N VAL A 35 -6.33 21.56 26.75
CA VAL A 35 -7.68 21.01 26.61
C VAL A 35 -8.61 21.55 27.69
N LYS A 36 -8.17 21.59 28.96
CA LYS A 36 -8.96 22.18 30.07
C LYS A 36 -9.26 23.66 29.82
N ALA A 37 -8.28 24.43 29.35
CA ALA A 37 -8.45 25.87 29.08
C ALA A 37 -9.44 26.16 27.93
N LEU A 38 -9.52 25.28 26.93
CA LEU A 38 -10.43 25.43 25.79
C LEU A 38 -11.83 24.87 26.02
N SER A 39 -11.98 23.88 26.90
CA SER A 39 -13.19 23.07 26.96
C SER A 39 -14.30 23.74 27.77
N THR A 40 -15.50 23.81 27.19
CA THR A 40 -16.71 24.21 27.93
C THR A 40 -17.46 23.01 28.50
N LEU A 41 -17.32 21.84 27.88
CA LEU A 41 -17.94 20.59 28.28
C LEU A 41 -16.92 19.45 28.30
N LEU A 42 -17.00 18.62 29.34
CA LEU A 42 -16.17 17.43 29.54
C LEU A 42 -17.05 16.19 29.40
N SER A 43 -16.78 15.32 28.41
CA SER A 43 -17.74 14.27 28.04
C SER A 43 -17.50 12.91 28.69
N THR A 44 -16.26 12.49 28.96
CA THR A 44 -15.91 11.22 29.66
C THR A 44 -14.39 11.17 29.79
N ALA A 45 -13.85 10.61 30.89
CA ALA A 45 -12.42 10.49 31.23
C ALA A 45 -11.54 11.77 31.12
N ALA A 46 -12.13 12.92 30.78
CA ALA A 46 -11.45 14.16 30.40
C ALA A 46 -10.57 14.81 31.49
N LEU A 47 -10.56 14.27 32.69
CA LEU A 47 -9.74 14.70 33.82
C LEU A 47 -9.37 13.47 34.61
N ASP A 48 -8.11 13.01 34.51
CA ASP A 48 -7.41 12.03 35.35
C ASP A 48 -8.30 11.33 36.39
N LYS A 49 -9.30 10.56 35.96
CA LYS A 49 -10.41 10.18 36.87
C LYS A 49 -10.02 8.94 37.68
N SER A 50 -9.14 8.12 37.11
CA SER A 50 -8.50 6.99 37.77
C SER A 50 -7.45 7.47 38.78
N LYS A 51 -7.41 6.85 39.96
CA LYS A 51 -6.37 7.10 40.99
C LYS A 51 -4.96 7.02 40.40
N GLU A 52 -4.70 6.04 39.53
CA GLU A 52 -3.40 5.82 38.89
C GLU A 52 -2.94 6.99 37.98
N SER A 53 -3.85 7.61 37.24
CA SER A 53 -3.55 8.77 36.38
C SER A 53 -3.24 10.03 37.21
N ARG A 54 -3.92 10.22 38.35
CA ARG A 54 -3.62 11.31 39.31
C ARG A 54 -2.30 11.11 40.03
N GLU A 55 -2.03 9.89 40.48
CA GLU A 55 -0.79 9.53 41.17
C GLU A 55 0.44 9.68 40.26
N ARG A 56 0.27 9.42 38.95
CA ARG A 56 1.35 9.57 37.96
C ARG A 56 1.38 10.91 37.23
N GLY A 57 0.38 11.78 37.42
CA GLY A 57 0.29 13.08 36.76
C GLY A 57 0.27 13.01 35.22
N MET A 58 -0.26 11.94 34.63
CA MET A 58 -0.24 11.72 33.17
C MET A 58 -1.55 11.16 32.63
N THR A 59 -1.96 11.61 31.45
CA THR A 59 -3.07 11.04 30.66
C THR A 59 -2.76 9.60 30.23
N LEU A 60 -3.57 8.63 30.68
CA LEU A 60 -3.43 7.21 30.38
C LEU A 60 -4.34 6.71 29.23
N ASP A 61 -5.44 7.41 28.98
CA ASP A 61 -6.45 7.08 27.96
C ASP A 61 -6.80 8.32 27.12
N LEU A 62 -7.46 8.13 25.97
CA LEU A 62 -8.01 9.23 25.18
C LEU A 62 -9.03 10.01 26.01
N GLY A 63 -8.70 11.27 26.29
CA GLY A 63 -9.62 12.22 26.91
C GLY A 63 -10.49 12.87 25.83
N PHE A 64 -11.80 13.02 26.10
CA PHE A 64 -12.71 13.67 25.17
C PHE A 64 -13.41 14.85 25.84
N SER A 65 -13.14 16.02 25.27
CA SER A 65 -13.73 17.29 25.70
C SER A 65 -14.24 18.05 24.49
N CYS A 66 -15.10 19.03 24.69
CA CYS A 66 -15.58 19.84 23.58
C CYS A 66 -15.87 21.28 23.97
N PHE A 67 -15.92 22.14 22.96
CA PHE A 67 -16.42 23.51 23.05
C PHE A 67 -17.16 23.89 21.77
N PHE A 68 -17.98 24.93 21.87
CA PHE A 68 -18.84 25.39 20.78
C PHE A 68 -18.39 26.73 20.24
N LEU A 69 -18.47 26.87 18.92
CA LEU A 69 -18.25 28.12 18.19
C LEU A 69 -19.41 28.35 17.22
N ASP A 70 -19.54 29.60 16.77
CA ASP A 70 -20.36 29.89 15.60
C ASP A 70 -19.76 29.27 14.35
N LEU A 71 -20.60 28.74 13.47
CA LEU A 71 -20.15 28.11 12.23
C LEU A 71 -19.41 29.15 11.35
N PRO A 72 -18.16 28.90 10.94
CA PRO A 72 -17.42 29.79 10.06
C PRO A 72 -18.07 29.90 8.67
N GLU A 73 -17.97 31.06 8.02
CA GLU A 73 -18.56 31.30 6.69
C GLU A 73 -18.09 30.28 5.63
N HIS A 74 -16.80 29.88 5.67
CA HIS A 74 -16.26 28.91 4.70
C HIS A 74 -16.84 27.50 4.88
N LEU A 75 -17.22 27.12 6.10
CA LEU A 75 -17.90 25.86 6.38
C LEU A 75 -19.40 25.94 6.13
N GLN A 76 -20.02 27.09 6.38
CA GLN A 76 -21.45 27.31 6.13
C GLN A 76 -21.83 27.09 4.67
N LYS A 77 -20.93 27.41 3.73
CA LYS A 77 -21.09 27.10 2.30
C LYS A 77 -21.19 25.60 1.99
N HIS A 78 -20.49 24.76 2.77
CA HIS A 78 -20.47 23.31 2.59
C HIS A 78 -21.59 22.61 3.36
N PHE A 79 -22.05 23.21 4.46
CA PHE A 79 -23.05 22.66 5.36
C PHE A 79 -24.12 23.71 5.70
N PRO A 80 -25.04 24.02 4.76
CA PRO A 80 -26.03 25.10 4.93
C PRO A 80 -27.04 24.82 6.06
N ASP A 81 -27.29 23.54 6.36
CA ASP A 81 -28.24 23.11 7.39
C ASP A 81 -27.65 23.20 8.82
N LYS A 82 -26.36 23.56 8.94
CA LYS A 82 -25.65 23.64 10.21
C LYS A 82 -25.52 25.11 10.64
N LYS A 83 -25.70 25.36 11.94
CA LYS A 83 -25.63 26.71 12.54
C LYS A 83 -24.50 26.86 13.55
N LYS A 84 -24.17 25.79 14.26
CA LYS A 84 -23.12 25.77 15.28
C LYS A 84 -22.04 24.77 14.92
N LEU A 85 -20.81 25.14 15.24
CA LEU A 85 -19.65 24.27 15.17
C LEU A 85 -19.33 23.76 16.56
N GLN A 86 -19.16 22.45 16.69
CA GLN A 86 -18.64 21.81 17.88
C GLN A 86 -17.25 21.25 17.59
N ILE A 87 -16.27 21.69 18.38
CA ILE A 87 -14.92 21.13 18.32
C ILE A 87 -14.79 20.12 19.43
N THR A 88 -14.62 18.84 19.07
CA THR A 88 -14.31 17.77 20.01
C THR A 88 -12.80 17.58 20.06
N LEU A 89 -12.20 17.93 21.19
CA LEU A 89 -10.79 17.75 21.48
C LEU A 89 -10.54 16.31 21.93
N VAL A 90 -9.69 15.62 21.18
CA VAL A 90 -9.20 14.27 21.50
C VAL A 90 -7.83 14.42 22.16
N ASP A 91 -7.79 14.38 23.50
CA ASP A 91 -6.55 14.46 24.28
C ASP A 91 -5.82 13.11 24.19
N CYS A 92 -4.73 13.07 23.43
CA CYS A 92 -3.94 11.87 23.26
C CYS A 92 -2.85 11.78 24.34
N PRO A 93 -2.61 10.57 24.90
CA PRO A 93 -1.55 10.39 25.87
C PRO A 93 -0.18 10.75 25.30
N GLY A 94 0.67 11.40 26.09
CA GLY A 94 2.03 11.79 25.66
C GLY A 94 3.10 10.72 25.88
N HIS A 95 2.81 9.73 26.73
CA HIS A 95 3.80 8.74 27.15
C HIS A 95 4.07 7.72 26.04
N ALA A 96 5.33 7.33 25.87
CA ALA A 96 5.77 6.53 24.75
C ALA A 96 5.17 5.11 24.74
N SER A 97 4.83 4.54 25.90
CA SER A 97 4.13 3.25 26.01
C SER A 97 2.69 3.27 25.48
N LEU A 98 2.09 4.47 25.33
CA LEU A 98 0.69 4.65 24.98
C LEU A 98 0.46 4.95 23.49
N ILE A 99 1.49 4.79 22.65
CA ILE A 99 1.43 5.04 21.21
C ILE A 99 0.32 4.23 20.51
N ARG A 100 -0.02 3.02 21.00
CA ARG A 100 -1.12 2.20 20.49
C ARG A 100 -2.48 2.92 20.62
N THR A 101 -2.70 3.57 21.77
CA THR A 101 -3.87 4.39 22.03
C THR A 101 -3.92 5.60 21.10
N ILE A 102 -2.77 6.23 20.86
CA ILE A 102 -2.67 7.37 19.93
C ILE A 102 -3.03 6.94 18.51
N ILE A 103 -2.54 5.79 18.03
CA ILE A 103 -2.82 5.28 16.68
C ILE A 103 -4.33 5.06 16.47
N GLY A 104 -5.01 4.44 17.46
CA GLY A 104 -6.45 4.25 17.41
C GLY A 104 -7.22 5.58 17.39
N GLY A 105 -6.83 6.53 18.25
CA GLY A 105 -7.41 7.88 18.27
C GLY A 105 -7.09 8.71 17.04
N ALA A 106 -5.98 8.44 16.35
CA ALA A 106 -5.59 9.22 15.19
C ALA A 106 -6.53 9.04 14.00
N GLN A 107 -7.21 7.89 13.88
CA GLN A 107 -8.17 7.64 12.79
C GLN A 107 -9.45 8.47 12.89
N ILE A 108 -9.76 9.01 14.07
CA ILE A 108 -10.97 9.81 14.31
C ILE A 108 -10.75 11.31 14.15
N ILE A 109 -9.51 11.73 13.86
CA ILE A 109 -9.07 13.12 13.93
C ILE A 109 -9.13 13.78 12.53
N ASP A 110 -9.90 14.86 12.41
CA ASP A 110 -10.01 15.67 11.19
C ASP A 110 -8.85 16.68 11.04
N MET A 111 -8.33 17.16 12.17
CA MET A 111 -7.23 18.13 12.24
C MET A 111 -6.36 17.85 13.46
N VAL A 112 -5.03 17.97 13.32
CA VAL A 112 -4.12 17.80 14.46
C VAL A 112 -3.69 19.17 15.00
N LEU A 113 -3.79 19.31 16.31
CA LEU A 113 -3.15 20.35 17.11
C LEU A 113 -1.90 19.76 17.78
N LEU A 114 -0.71 20.12 17.27
CA LEU A 114 0.57 19.67 17.81
C LEU A 114 1.08 20.67 18.86
N ILE A 115 1.13 20.22 20.11
CA ILE A 115 1.62 20.99 21.25
C ILE A 115 3.12 20.77 21.42
N VAL A 116 3.87 21.85 21.32
CA VAL A 116 5.32 21.88 21.53
C VAL A 116 5.61 22.83 22.69
N ASP A 117 6.45 22.41 23.62
CA ASP A 117 6.94 23.30 24.69
C ASP A 117 7.84 24.37 24.06
N ALA A 118 7.48 25.64 24.21
CA ALA A 118 8.17 26.75 23.56
C ALA A 118 9.64 26.86 24.03
N VAL A 119 9.92 26.49 25.28
CA VAL A 119 11.24 26.57 25.90
C VAL A 119 12.09 25.36 25.51
N LYS A 120 11.56 24.14 25.70
CA LYS A 120 12.29 22.89 25.43
C LYS A 120 12.41 22.59 23.93
N GLY A 121 11.46 23.06 23.13
CA GLY A 121 11.44 22.86 21.69
C GLY A 121 11.13 21.42 21.26
N TRP A 122 11.80 20.95 20.20
CA TRP A 122 11.49 19.67 19.56
C TRP A 122 12.06 18.48 20.33
N GLN A 123 11.21 17.53 20.70
CA GLN A 123 11.58 16.34 21.51
C GLN A 123 11.28 15.03 20.74
N ALA A 124 11.70 13.89 21.30
CA ALA A 124 11.62 12.59 20.62
C ALA A 124 10.17 12.21 20.24
N GLN A 125 9.24 12.26 21.19
CA GLN A 125 7.82 11.95 20.99
C GLN A 125 7.14 12.95 20.05
N THR A 126 7.63 14.19 19.94
CA THR A 126 7.13 15.16 18.96
C THR A 126 7.33 14.66 17.54
N THR A 127 8.44 13.95 17.28
CA THR A 127 8.71 13.31 15.98
C THR A 127 7.69 12.21 15.68
N GLU A 128 7.41 11.33 16.64
CA GLU A 128 6.41 10.27 16.47
C GLU A 128 5.01 10.86 16.25
N CYS A 129 4.65 11.90 17.01
CA CYS A 129 3.40 12.64 16.83
C CYS A 129 3.30 13.28 15.43
N LEU A 130 4.40 13.84 14.91
CA LEU A 130 4.45 14.37 13.55
C LEU A 130 4.25 13.26 12.50
N VAL A 131 4.86 12.08 12.68
CA VAL A 131 4.63 10.94 11.78
C VAL A 131 3.17 10.54 11.81
N LEU A 132 2.57 10.38 12.99
CA LEU A 132 1.14 10.06 13.12
C LEU A 132 0.26 11.12 12.47
N ALA A 133 0.52 12.41 12.73
CA ALA A 133 -0.22 13.50 12.12
C ALA A 133 -0.18 13.45 10.59
N GLN A 134 0.96 13.08 9.99
CA GLN A 134 1.07 12.89 8.53
C GLN A 134 0.23 11.70 8.06
N LEU A 135 0.08 10.66 8.86
CA LEU A 135 -0.71 9.50 8.48
C LEU A 135 -2.20 9.75 8.61
N THR A 136 -2.62 10.67 9.49
CA THR A 136 -4.03 10.75 9.91
C THR A 136 -4.76 12.03 9.54
N SER A 137 -4.05 13.15 9.37
CA SER A 137 -4.68 14.42 9.02
C SER A 137 -3.97 15.12 7.86
N PRO A 138 -4.71 15.78 6.96
CA PRO A 138 -4.11 16.70 5.98
C PRO A 138 -3.76 18.06 6.60
N HIS A 139 -4.28 18.39 7.78
CA HIS A 139 -4.14 19.70 8.42
C HIS A 139 -3.49 19.60 9.79
N LEU A 140 -2.45 20.43 10.00
CA LEU A 140 -1.71 20.55 11.25
C LEU A 140 -1.66 22.02 11.68
N LEU A 141 -1.95 22.27 12.95
CA LEU A 141 -1.68 23.54 13.63
C LEU A 141 -0.69 23.28 14.76
N VAL A 142 0.31 24.14 14.92
CA VAL A 142 1.29 24.03 16.01
C VAL A 142 1.00 25.08 17.07
N ALA A 143 0.84 24.66 18.32
CA ALA A 143 0.79 25.56 19.47
C ALA A 143 2.08 25.42 20.28
N LEU A 144 2.82 26.53 20.38
CA LEU A 144 4.02 26.66 21.21
C LEU A 144 3.57 27.06 22.62
N ASN A 145 3.35 26.06 23.47
CA ASN A 145 2.82 26.25 24.82
C ASN A 145 3.93 26.68 25.80
N LYS A 146 3.52 27.23 26.96
CA LYS A 146 4.40 27.79 28.01
C LYS A 146 5.17 29.03 27.56
N ALA A 147 4.55 29.86 26.72
CA ALA A 147 5.12 31.13 26.30
C ALA A 147 5.34 32.10 27.49
N ASP A 148 4.62 31.91 28.59
CA ASP A 148 4.75 32.68 29.83
C ASP A 148 6.11 32.52 30.51
N MET A 149 6.79 31.39 30.28
CA MET A 149 8.13 31.11 30.81
C MET A 149 9.23 32.02 30.20
N PHE A 150 8.93 32.68 29.09
CA PHE A 150 9.81 33.70 28.53
C PHE A 150 9.55 35.06 29.17
N GLU A 151 10.63 35.81 29.41
CA GLU A 151 10.56 37.18 29.91
C GLU A 151 9.68 38.05 29.01
N PRO A 152 8.75 38.86 29.57
CA PRO A 152 7.78 39.62 28.78
C PRO A 152 8.40 40.47 27.66
N ASN A 153 9.57 41.07 27.91
CA ASN A 153 10.27 41.95 26.97
C ASN A 153 10.94 41.21 25.81
N GLU A 154 11.25 39.92 25.99
CA GLU A 154 11.95 39.11 24.97
C GLU A 154 11.07 38.02 24.35
N ARG A 155 9.87 37.82 24.91
CA ARG A 155 8.96 36.72 24.57
C ARG A 155 8.69 36.61 23.08
N GLU A 156 8.37 37.70 22.39
CA GLU A 156 8.08 37.66 20.95
C GLU A 156 9.29 37.21 20.13
N LYS A 157 10.48 37.76 20.43
CA LYS A 157 11.73 37.39 19.76
C LYS A 157 12.08 35.91 19.98
N GLN A 158 11.91 35.42 21.20
CA GLN A 158 12.18 34.03 21.56
C GLN A 158 11.15 33.07 20.93
N LEU A 159 9.87 33.46 20.88
CA LEU A 159 8.83 32.72 20.17
C LEU A 159 9.11 32.62 18.67
N GLU A 160 9.54 33.69 18.01
CA GLU A 160 9.93 33.64 16.59
C GLU A 160 11.14 32.73 16.36
N ALA A 161 12.12 32.75 17.26
CA ALA A 161 13.24 31.80 17.22
C ALA A 161 12.77 30.34 17.38
N ALA A 162 11.82 30.08 18.29
CA ALA A 162 11.22 28.76 18.48
C ALA A 162 10.42 28.31 17.25
N LYS A 163 9.58 29.18 16.67
CA LYS A 163 8.85 28.93 15.40
C LYS A 163 9.80 28.57 14.27
N SER A 164 10.92 29.30 14.12
CA SER A 164 11.93 29.01 13.11
C SER A 164 12.55 27.62 13.28
N LYS A 165 12.89 27.23 14.52
CA LYS A 165 13.40 25.88 14.82
C LYS A 165 12.40 24.78 14.48
N VAL A 166 11.12 24.97 14.83
CA VAL A 166 10.06 24.00 14.50
C VAL A 166 9.83 23.94 12.98
N ARG A 167 9.79 25.08 12.29
CA ARG A 167 9.62 25.14 10.84
C ARG A 167 10.73 24.39 10.10
N LYS A 168 11.97 24.47 10.56
CA LYS A 168 13.09 23.67 10.03
C LYS A 168 12.84 22.16 10.13
N ARG A 169 12.18 21.69 11.19
CA ARG A 169 11.83 20.26 11.39
C ARG A 169 10.64 19.82 10.54
N LEU A 170 9.69 20.72 10.26
CA LEU A 170 8.55 20.44 9.38
C LEU A 170 8.92 20.51 7.90
N LYS A 171 10.06 21.11 7.54
CA LYS A 171 10.56 21.18 6.17
C LYS A 171 10.70 19.76 5.58
N GLY A 172 10.19 19.57 4.37
CA GLY A 172 10.18 18.25 3.69
C GLY A 172 8.99 17.36 4.05
N THR A 173 8.12 17.80 4.97
CA THR A 173 6.82 17.18 5.20
C THR A 173 5.70 17.97 4.51
N ARG A 174 4.49 17.41 4.47
CA ARG A 174 3.29 18.12 4.00
C ARG A 174 2.93 19.36 4.83
N PHE A 175 3.51 19.49 6.02
CA PHE A 175 3.19 20.53 7.01
C PHE A 175 4.24 21.64 7.07
N ALA A 176 5.05 21.80 6.01
CA ALA A 176 6.09 22.83 5.96
C ALA A 176 5.57 24.25 6.27
N ASP A 177 4.33 24.53 5.85
CA ASP A 177 3.66 25.82 6.03
C ASP A 177 2.59 25.82 7.13
N ALA A 178 2.63 24.85 8.05
CA ALA A 178 1.67 24.75 9.14
C ALA A 178 1.62 26.07 9.96
N PRO A 179 0.42 26.60 10.26
CA PRO A 179 0.26 27.75 11.15
C PRO A 179 0.83 27.46 12.55
N MET A 180 1.47 28.46 13.14
CA MET A 180 2.09 28.35 14.46
C MET A 180 1.73 29.55 15.34
N ILE A 181 1.33 29.29 16.58
CA ILE A 181 0.99 30.33 17.56
C ILE A 181 1.64 30.05 18.91
N GLY A 182 2.10 31.09 19.59
CA GLY A 182 2.60 31.01 20.97
C GLY A 182 1.44 31.15 21.96
N VAL A 183 1.34 30.26 22.93
CA VAL A 183 0.25 30.26 23.92
C VAL A 183 0.77 29.89 25.31
N ALA A 184 0.00 30.22 26.34
CA ALA A 184 0.17 29.63 27.66
C ALA A 184 -1.20 29.20 28.18
N ALA A 185 -1.38 27.89 28.31
CA ALA A 185 -2.64 27.31 28.82
C ALA A 185 -2.80 27.46 30.35
N CYS A 186 -1.71 27.66 31.08
CA CYS A 186 -1.70 27.85 32.53
C CYS A 186 -0.49 28.72 32.91
N VAL A 187 -0.71 30.03 33.02
CA VAL A 187 0.35 30.98 33.39
C VAL A 187 0.82 30.68 34.82
N GLY A 188 2.14 30.56 35.03
CA GLY A 188 2.73 30.26 36.34
C GLY A 188 2.75 28.77 36.72
N GLY A 189 2.28 27.88 35.82
CA GLY A 189 2.36 26.43 35.97
C GLY A 189 1.40 25.81 37.00
N GLU A 190 1.55 24.50 37.22
CA GLU A 190 0.63 23.71 38.06
C GLU A 190 0.62 24.12 39.54
N LYS A 191 1.72 24.71 40.04
CA LYS A 191 1.79 25.24 41.41
C LYS A 191 0.87 26.45 41.61
N ALA A 192 0.73 27.31 40.60
CA ALA A 192 -0.23 28.40 40.63
C ALA A 192 -1.67 27.88 40.52
N ALA A 193 -1.89 26.81 39.75
CA ALA A 193 -3.20 26.15 39.63
C ALA A 193 -3.65 25.49 40.95
N ALA A 194 -2.75 24.81 41.67
CA ALA A 194 -3.04 24.17 42.96
C ALA A 194 -3.41 25.20 44.05
N ASN A 195 -2.69 26.33 44.10
CA ASN A 195 -2.98 27.42 45.05
C ASN A 195 -4.32 28.13 44.78
N ALA A 196 -4.76 28.15 43.51
CA ALA A 196 -6.05 28.71 43.11
C ALA A 196 -7.25 27.79 43.46
N GLU A 197 -7.06 26.47 43.45
CA GLU A 197 -8.11 25.51 43.88
C GLU A 197 -8.35 25.55 45.40
N GLU A 198 -7.32 25.79 46.22
CA GLU A 198 -7.44 25.91 47.68
C GLU A 198 -8.20 27.17 48.13
N THR A 199 -8.18 28.25 47.34
CA THR A 199 -8.76 29.55 47.73
C THR A 199 -10.25 29.73 47.35
N LYS A 200 -10.90 28.76 46.68
CA LYS A 200 -12.33 28.80 46.28
C LYS A 200 -12.79 30.06 45.53
N THR A 201 -11.87 30.91 45.07
CA THR A 201 -12.16 31.93 44.08
C THR A 201 -12.31 31.23 42.74
N SER A 202 -13.38 31.51 41.99
CA SER A 202 -13.60 31.02 40.63
C SER A 202 -12.47 31.48 39.70
N ALA A 203 -11.31 30.84 39.80
CA ALA A 203 -10.10 31.24 39.11
C ALA A 203 -10.20 30.76 37.67
N VAL A 204 -10.62 31.65 36.78
CA VAL A 204 -10.19 31.59 35.39
C VAL A 204 -8.66 31.61 35.46
N HIS A 205 -8.03 30.46 35.19
CA HIS A 205 -6.57 30.40 35.10
C HIS A 205 -6.12 31.50 34.13
N GLU A 206 -5.16 32.33 34.53
CA GLU A 206 -4.59 33.29 33.59
C GLU A 206 -4.03 32.50 32.39
N THR A 207 -4.45 32.90 31.21
CA THR A 207 -4.01 32.31 29.94
C THR A 207 -3.39 33.39 29.06
N TYR A 208 -2.54 32.96 28.14
CA TYR A 208 -1.94 33.85 27.15
C TYR A 208 -2.31 33.39 25.73
N GLN A 209 -2.93 34.30 24.97
CA GLN A 209 -3.24 34.14 23.54
C GLN A 209 -4.12 32.91 23.18
N MET A 210 -4.90 32.41 24.13
CA MET A 210 -5.82 31.28 23.87
C MET A 210 -6.97 31.66 22.93
N ASP A 211 -7.49 32.89 23.01
CA ASP A 211 -8.53 33.38 22.09
C ASP A 211 -8.02 33.41 20.64
N LEU A 212 -6.78 33.86 20.44
CA LEU A 212 -6.14 33.86 19.12
C LEU A 212 -5.92 32.43 18.58
N LEU A 213 -5.67 31.45 19.47
CA LEU A 213 -5.61 30.04 19.07
C LEU A 213 -6.99 29.55 18.61
N VAL A 214 -8.07 29.93 19.30
CA VAL A 214 -9.45 29.62 18.91
C VAL A 214 -9.80 30.24 17.55
N ASP A 215 -9.44 31.51 17.33
CA ASP A 215 -9.64 32.19 16.05
C ASP A 215 -8.86 31.53 14.92
N LEU A 216 -7.61 31.13 15.18
CA LEU A 216 -6.78 30.45 14.20
C LEU A 216 -7.31 29.05 13.88
N LEU A 217 -7.77 28.30 14.88
CA LEU A 217 -8.47 27.03 14.68
C LEU A 217 -9.72 27.26 13.82
N LYS A 218 -10.56 28.23 14.17
CA LYS A 218 -11.78 28.60 13.44
C LYS A 218 -11.48 28.91 11.97
N ALA A 219 -10.43 29.68 11.70
CA ALA A 219 -10.04 30.09 10.35
C ALA A 219 -9.39 28.97 9.51
N LYS A 220 -8.73 27.99 10.15
CA LYS A 220 -7.95 26.94 9.47
C LYS A 220 -8.62 25.57 9.49
N LEU A 221 -9.75 25.44 10.17
CA LEU A 221 -10.55 24.23 10.23
C LEU A 221 -10.99 23.80 8.82
N PRO A 222 -10.60 22.59 8.39
CA PRO A 222 -11.06 22.07 7.11
C PRO A 222 -12.54 21.67 7.19
N PRO A 223 -13.26 21.64 6.05
CA PRO A 223 -14.53 20.93 6.01
C PRO A 223 -14.26 19.46 6.33
N PRO A 224 -14.93 18.88 7.34
CA PRO A 224 -14.73 17.48 7.68
C PRO A 224 -15.09 16.61 6.46
N ARG A 225 -14.30 15.56 6.22
CA ARG A 225 -14.51 14.62 5.11
C ARG A 225 -15.66 13.68 5.42
N ARG A 226 -16.85 14.23 5.55
CA ARG A 226 -18.09 13.46 5.68
C ARG A 226 -18.65 13.31 4.30
N SER A 227 -19.04 12.08 3.95
CA SER A 227 -19.87 11.91 2.77
C SER A 227 -21.22 12.59 3.06
N VAL A 228 -21.44 13.76 2.48
CA VAL A 228 -22.72 14.50 2.56
C VAL A 228 -23.68 14.02 1.46
N THR A 229 -23.25 13.06 0.65
CA THR A 229 -24.01 12.51 -0.48
C THR A 229 -24.85 11.31 -0.02
N ASN A 230 -25.86 10.95 -0.82
CA ASN A 230 -26.65 9.72 -0.59
C ASN A 230 -25.76 8.45 -0.48
N GLU A 231 -24.54 8.49 -1.00
CA GLU A 231 -23.53 7.43 -0.92
C GLU A 231 -23.06 7.16 0.53
N ALA A 232 -23.20 8.13 1.45
CA ALA A 232 -22.90 7.95 2.88
C ALA A 232 -23.83 6.93 3.56
N LYS A 233 -25.10 6.88 3.12
CA LYS A 233 -26.11 5.96 3.64
C LYS A 233 -25.89 4.53 3.16
N GLU A 234 -25.15 4.36 2.06
CA GLU A 234 -24.80 3.04 1.52
C GLU A 234 -23.55 2.46 2.18
N GLN A 235 -22.81 3.27 2.95
CA GLN A 235 -21.63 2.79 3.68
C GLN A 235 -22.03 1.94 4.90
N PRO A 236 -21.36 0.78 5.12
CA PRO A 236 -21.65 -0.03 6.30
C PRO A 236 -21.30 0.73 7.57
N PHE A 237 -22.16 0.62 8.57
CA PHE A 237 -21.93 1.22 9.88
C PHE A 237 -20.63 0.68 10.49
N TYR A 238 -19.77 1.58 10.97
CA TYR A 238 -18.56 1.23 11.68
C TYR A 238 -18.32 2.22 12.81
N PHE A 239 -18.16 1.68 14.02
CA PHE A 239 -18.07 2.42 15.26
C PHE A 239 -16.86 1.97 16.06
N SER A 240 -15.96 2.92 16.32
CA SER A 240 -14.83 2.73 17.23
C SER A 240 -15.31 2.86 18.66
N VAL A 241 -15.23 1.78 19.45
CA VAL A 241 -15.53 1.79 20.88
C VAL A 241 -14.27 2.14 21.66
N ASP A 242 -14.33 3.22 22.44
CA ASP A 242 -13.25 3.64 23.32
C ASP A 242 -13.45 3.08 24.73
N HIS A 243 -14.68 3.11 25.23
CA HIS A 243 -15.03 2.62 26.57
C HIS A 243 -16.35 1.86 26.54
N CYS A 244 -16.43 0.87 27.42
CA CYS A 244 -17.63 0.08 27.67
C CYS A 244 -17.88 -0.02 29.17
N PHE A 245 -19.09 0.26 29.63
CA PHE A 245 -19.43 0.14 31.04
C PHE A 245 -20.91 -0.23 31.25
N PRO A 246 -21.23 -0.98 32.31
CA PRO A 246 -22.60 -1.36 32.59
C PRO A 246 -23.34 -0.22 33.31
N ILE A 247 -24.62 -0.02 32.97
CA ILE A 247 -25.56 0.83 33.70
C ILE A 247 -26.67 -0.05 34.28
N ARG A 248 -26.72 -0.11 35.61
CA ARG A 248 -27.72 -0.90 36.35
C ARG A 248 -29.14 -0.59 35.84
N GLY A 249 -29.87 -1.64 35.47
CA GLY A 249 -31.27 -1.54 35.02
C GLY A 249 -31.48 -1.07 33.58
N ARG A 250 -30.46 -0.57 32.87
CA ARG A 250 -30.59 -0.11 31.47
C ARG A 250 -29.92 -1.05 30.47
N GLY A 251 -28.74 -1.56 30.82
CA GLY A 251 -27.91 -2.39 29.96
C GLY A 251 -26.46 -1.93 29.99
N THR A 252 -25.74 -2.15 28.91
CA THR A 252 -24.32 -1.79 28.77
C THR A 252 -24.20 -0.64 27.77
N VAL A 253 -23.40 0.36 28.12
CA VAL A 253 -23.17 1.55 27.29
C VAL A 253 -21.78 1.50 26.70
N LEU A 254 -21.72 1.71 25.40
CA LEU A 254 -20.52 1.79 24.57
C LEU A 254 -20.35 3.23 24.16
N THR A 255 -19.26 3.87 24.56
CA THR A 255 -18.93 5.23 24.10
C THR A 255 -17.85 5.17 23.04
N GLY A 256 -18.02 5.94 21.97
CA GLY A 256 -17.16 5.82 20.81
C GLY A 256 -17.47 6.84 19.72
N THR A 257 -16.80 6.68 18.58
CA THR A 257 -16.93 7.57 17.41
C THR A 257 -17.31 6.76 16.17
N VAL A 258 -18.28 7.25 15.41
CA VAL A 258 -18.67 6.64 14.13
C VAL A 258 -17.63 6.97 13.06
N LEU A 259 -16.98 5.95 12.50
CA LEU A 259 -15.96 6.12 11.45
C LEU A 259 -16.56 6.07 10.05
N SER A 260 -17.67 5.35 9.88
CA SER A 260 -18.34 5.18 8.59
C SER A 260 -19.81 4.81 8.79
N GLY A 261 -20.62 5.11 7.77
CA GLY A 261 -22.03 4.75 7.72
C GLY A 261 -22.91 5.48 8.73
N PHE A 262 -24.04 4.84 9.01
CA PHE A 262 -25.15 5.36 9.81
C PHE A 262 -25.75 4.26 10.67
N ALA A 263 -26.20 4.60 11.87
CA ALA A 263 -27.00 3.71 12.71
C ALA A 263 -28.11 4.46 13.43
N ALA A 264 -29.27 3.83 13.54
CA ALA A 264 -30.44 4.31 14.26
C ALA A 264 -30.79 3.42 15.45
N VAL A 265 -31.62 3.93 16.35
CA VAL A 265 -32.21 3.13 17.41
C VAL A 265 -32.99 1.96 16.81
N ASN A 266 -32.85 0.78 17.41
CA ASN A 266 -33.36 -0.54 16.98
C ASN A 266 -32.57 -1.26 15.88
N ASP A 267 -31.54 -0.64 15.29
CA ASP A 267 -30.68 -1.33 14.33
C ASP A 267 -29.87 -2.46 15.00
N GLY A 268 -29.58 -3.48 14.21
CA GLY A 268 -28.69 -4.58 14.59
C GLY A 268 -27.23 -4.21 14.36
N ILE A 269 -26.40 -4.46 15.37
CA ILE A 269 -24.96 -4.24 15.35
C ILE A 269 -24.22 -5.50 15.78
N GLU A 270 -23.11 -5.78 15.14
CA GLU A 270 -22.23 -6.91 15.42
C GLU A 270 -21.03 -6.45 16.25
N PHE A 271 -20.57 -7.35 17.12
CA PHE A 271 -19.31 -7.28 17.85
C PHE A 271 -18.36 -8.34 17.28
N PRO A 272 -17.57 -8.04 16.25
CA PRO A 272 -16.83 -9.06 15.51
C PRO A 272 -15.86 -9.86 16.40
N SER A 273 -15.20 -9.17 17.35
CA SER A 273 -14.29 -9.81 18.31
C SER A 273 -14.97 -10.78 19.28
N LEU A 274 -16.29 -10.66 19.46
CA LEU A 274 -17.09 -11.49 20.36
C LEU A 274 -18.00 -12.47 19.61
N GLY A 275 -18.09 -12.38 18.27
CA GLY A 275 -18.94 -13.23 17.44
C GLY A 275 -20.42 -13.16 17.83
N MET A 276 -20.92 -11.97 18.18
CA MET A 276 -22.27 -11.77 18.70
C MET A 276 -22.93 -10.51 18.15
N ASP A 277 -24.26 -10.55 18.04
CA ASP A 277 -25.07 -9.42 17.59
C ASP A 277 -25.94 -8.87 18.71
N ARG A 278 -26.18 -7.55 18.71
CA ARG A 278 -27.13 -6.89 19.60
C ARG A 278 -27.92 -5.82 18.85
N LYS A 279 -29.09 -5.47 19.41
CA LYS A 279 -29.87 -4.32 18.95
C LYS A 279 -29.56 -3.08 19.77
N ILE A 280 -29.52 -1.94 19.10
CA ILE A 280 -29.37 -0.63 19.75
C ILE A 280 -30.67 -0.28 20.49
N LYS A 281 -30.59 -0.11 21.81
CA LYS A 281 -31.75 0.31 22.64
C LYS A 281 -31.95 1.81 22.63
N SER A 282 -30.87 2.57 22.75
CA SER A 282 -30.90 4.01 22.82
C SER A 282 -29.54 4.57 22.44
N ILE A 283 -29.53 5.77 21.87
CA ILE A 283 -28.31 6.47 21.52
C ILE A 283 -28.30 7.83 22.23
N GLN A 284 -27.14 8.22 22.74
CA GLN A 284 -26.94 9.48 23.44
C GLN A 284 -25.72 10.22 22.89
N MET A 285 -25.85 11.50 22.55
CA MET A 285 -24.73 12.39 22.20
C MET A 285 -24.70 13.56 23.17
N PHE A 286 -23.55 13.81 23.80
CA PHE A 286 -23.35 14.94 24.73
C PHE A 286 -24.49 15.11 25.75
N LYS A 287 -24.84 13.99 26.41
CA LYS A 287 -25.92 13.87 27.40
C LYS A 287 -27.35 14.01 26.86
N ARG A 288 -27.57 14.13 25.54
CA ARG A 288 -28.91 14.18 24.93
C ARG A 288 -29.25 12.91 24.18
N GLN A 289 -30.51 12.49 24.25
CA GLN A 289 -30.99 11.36 23.44
C GLN A 289 -31.14 11.78 21.98
N VAL A 290 -30.71 10.89 21.08
CA VAL A 290 -30.82 11.06 19.64
C VAL A 290 -31.36 9.77 19.02
N GLN A 291 -32.04 9.90 17.88
CA GLN A 291 -32.63 8.75 17.18
C GLN A 291 -31.64 8.04 16.26
N HIS A 292 -30.58 8.73 15.84
CA HIS A 292 -29.58 8.21 14.93
C HIS A 292 -28.23 8.92 15.10
N ILE A 293 -27.18 8.30 14.58
CA ILE A 293 -25.80 8.79 14.53
C ILE A 293 -25.19 8.48 13.16
N GLN A 294 -24.24 9.30 12.76
CA GLN A 294 -23.57 9.20 11.46
C GLN A 294 -22.06 9.44 11.59
N GLN A 295 -21.33 9.20 10.50
CA GLN A 295 -19.88 9.41 10.43
C GLN A 295 -19.42 10.74 11.05
N GLY A 296 -18.43 10.64 11.96
CA GLY A 296 -17.83 11.74 12.69
C GLY A 296 -18.51 12.06 14.02
N ASP A 297 -19.69 11.51 14.29
CA ASP A 297 -20.38 11.72 15.56
C ASP A 297 -19.75 10.89 16.69
N ARG A 298 -19.58 11.52 17.85
CA ARG A 298 -19.24 10.85 19.10
C ARG A 298 -20.50 10.55 19.88
N ALA A 299 -20.75 9.28 20.17
CA ALA A 299 -21.99 8.83 20.77
C ALA A 299 -21.79 7.75 21.84
N GLY A 300 -22.79 7.62 22.72
CA GLY A 300 -23.00 6.51 23.62
C GLY A 300 -24.13 5.63 23.07
N ILE A 301 -23.84 4.37 22.75
CA ILE A 301 -24.80 3.36 22.30
C ILE A 301 -25.11 2.45 23.48
N CYS A 302 -26.39 2.30 23.82
CA CYS A 302 -26.81 1.35 24.84
C CYS A 302 -27.32 0.04 24.20
N VAL A 303 -26.83 -1.09 24.70
CA VAL A 303 -27.21 -2.45 24.29
C VAL A 303 -27.62 -3.30 25.50
N SER A 304 -28.37 -4.37 25.25
CA SER A 304 -28.76 -5.34 26.28
C SER A 304 -27.79 -6.51 26.35
N ASN A 305 -27.72 -7.15 27.52
CA ASN A 305 -27.10 -8.47 27.68
C ASN A 305 -25.69 -8.56 27.09
N LEU A 306 -24.88 -7.53 27.32
CA LEU A 306 -23.46 -7.51 27.00
C LEU A 306 -22.71 -7.34 28.32
N ASP A 307 -21.80 -8.26 28.64
CA ASP A 307 -20.89 -8.05 29.76
C ASP A 307 -19.82 -7.03 29.33
N ALA A 308 -19.76 -5.90 30.05
CA ALA A 308 -18.81 -4.83 29.76
C ALA A 308 -17.35 -5.29 29.89
N LYS A 309 -17.07 -6.34 30.67
CA LYS A 309 -15.72 -6.89 30.84
C LYS A 309 -15.18 -7.59 29.60
N LEU A 310 -16.04 -7.98 28.67
CA LEU A 310 -15.64 -8.68 27.45
C LEU A 310 -15.07 -7.74 26.38
N LEU A 311 -15.32 -6.43 26.50
CA LEU A 311 -14.93 -5.44 25.52
C LEU A 311 -14.59 -4.13 26.22
N GLU A 312 -13.31 -3.83 26.43
CA GLU A 312 -12.90 -2.49 26.90
C GLU A 312 -12.82 -1.49 25.73
N ARG A 313 -12.16 -1.91 24.65
CA ARG A 313 -11.99 -1.18 23.38
C ARG A 313 -12.20 -2.14 22.22
N GLY A 314 -12.69 -1.62 21.10
CA GLY A 314 -12.80 -2.43 19.90
C GLY A 314 -13.69 -1.82 18.84
N ILE A 315 -14.25 -2.68 18.01
CA ILE A 315 -15.03 -2.31 16.85
C ILE A 315 -16.43 -2.86 17.02
N VAL A 316 -17.42 -2.03 16.70
CA VAL A 316 -18.81 -2.41 16.49
C VAL A 316 -19.17 -2.02 15.07
N ALA A 317 -19.81 -2.90 14.32
CA ALA A 317 -20.10 -2.64 12.92
C ALA A 317 -21.48 -3.17 12.51
N ALA A 318 -21.90 -2.82 11.30
CA ALA A 318 -22.98 -3.51 10.63
C ALA A 318 -22.64 -5.01 10.51
N PRO A 319 -23.60 -5.92 10.73
CA PRO A 319 -23.35 -7.36 10.65
C PRO A 319 -22.72 -7.78 9.32
N GLY A 320 -21.65 -8.57 9.39
CA GLY A 320 -20.89 -9.07 8.24
C GLY A 320 -19.99 -8.04 7.55
N ALA A 321 -19.97 -6.78 8.00
CA ALA A 321 -19.22 -5.72 7.32
C ALA A 321 -17.70 -5.80 7.54
N VAL A 322 -17.26 -6.40 8.66
CA VAL A 322 -15.84 -6.43 9.06
C VAL A 322 -15.30 -7.86 9.00
N PRO A 323 -14.50 -8.21 7.98
CA PRO A 323 -13.93 -9.54 7.88
C PRO A 323 -12.75 -9.78 8.85
N LEU A 324 -12.48 -11.06 9.11
CA LEU A 324 -11.30 -11.53 9.84
C LEU A 324 -10.10 -11.69 8.91
N TRP A 325 -8.93 -11.20 9.32
CA TRP A 325 -7.66 -11.29 8.59
C TRP A 325 -6.65 -12.10 9.38
N LYS A 326 -6.22 -13.24 8.85
CA LYS A 326 -5.08 -14.02 9.39
C LYS A 326 -3.76 -13.61 8.76
N GLY A 327 -3.79 -13.41 7.44
CA GLY A 327 -2.70 -12.86 6.66
C GLY A 327 -3.19 -11.76 5.75
N ALA A 328 -2.31 -10.83 5.42
CA ALA A 328 -2.62 -9.77 4.48
C ALA A 328 -1.44 -9.43 3.58
N ILE A 329 -1.73 -9.16 2.31
CA ILE A 329 -0.80 -8.44 1.44
C ILE A 329 -1.09 -6.96 1.61
N ALA A 330 -0.04 -6.19 1.92
CA ALA A 330 -0.12 -4.75 2.07
C ALA A 330 0.91 -4.05 1.21
N LEU A 331 0.54 -2.87 0.72
CA LEU A 331 1.51 -1.92 0.19
C LEU A 331 2.14 -1.17 1.37
N VAL A 332 3.47 -1.09 1.45
CA VAL A 332 4.19 -0.52 2.59
C VAL A 332 5.16 0.58 2.16
N ARG A 333 5.41 1.52 3.06
CA ARG A 333 6.40 2.58 2.94
C ARG A 333 7.13 2.75 4.27
N LYS A 334 8.47 2.77 4.23
CA LYS A 334 9.29 3.04 5.40
C LYS A 334 9.03 4.44 5.93
N VAL A 335 9.00 4.58 7.25
CA VAL A 335 8.98 5.91 7.89
C VAL A 335 10.39 6.48 7.86
N PRO A 336 10.64 7.66 7.24
CA PRO A 336 11.99 8.22 7.10
C PRO A 336 12.71 8.48 8.43
N TYR A 337 11.94 8.75 9.48
CA TYR A 337 12.47 9.02 10.82
C TYR A 337 12.88 7.74 11.58
N TYR A 338 12.62 6.56 11.03
CA TYR A 338 13.05 5.28 11.60
C TYR A 338 14.51 5.00 11.24
N THR A 339 15.40 5.29 12.19
CA THR A 339 16.85 5.11 12.04
C THR A 339 17.40 3.91 12.81
N SER A 340 16.57 3.20 13.58
CA SER A 340 16.96 2.09 14.47
C SER A 340 17.39 0.80 13.74
N GLY A 341 17.37 0.79 12.40
CA GLY A 341 17.87 -0.33 11.60
C GLY A 341 17.16 -0.52 10.26
N LYS A 342 17.58 -1.55 9.52
CA LYS A 342 16.92 -2.01 8.29
C LYS A 342 15.69 -2.86 8.63
N LEU A 343 14.65 -2.80 7.80
CA LEU A 343 13.47 -3.64 7.96
C LEU A 343 13.70 -4.97 7.25
N MET A 344 14.21 -5.95 7.98
CA MET A 344 14.57 -7.27 7.42
C MET A 344 13.32 -8.15 7.24
N CYS A 345 13.34 -9.01 6.21
CA CYS A 345 12.36 -10.08 6.06
C CYS A 345 12.35 -11.03 7.26
N ASN A 346 11.19 -11.62 7.51
CA ASN A 346 10.89 -12.52 8.63
C ASN A 346 11.09 -11.91 10.01
N SER A 347 11.22 -10.58 10.09
CA SER A 347 11.25 -9.86 11.36
C SER A 347 9.83 -9.68 11.89
N LYS A 348 9.71 -9.71 13.21
CA LYS A 348 8.46 -9.46 13.92
C LYS A 348 8.31 -7.98 14.23
N PHE A 349 7.12 -7.44 14.02
CA PHE A 349 6.77 -6.06 14.34
C PHE A 349 5.43 -5.99 15.04
N HIS A 350 5.26 -4.96 15.87
CA HIS A 350 3.96 -4.56 16.37
C HIS A 350 3.21 -3.84 15.26
N VAL A 351 2.19 -4.49 14.71
CA VAL A 351 1.36 -3.97 13.63
C VAL A 351 0.03 -3.50 14.19
N SER A 352 -0.23 -2.21 14.03
CA SER A 352 -1.51 -1.60 14.39
C SER A 352 -2.39 -1.45 13.17
N VAL A 353 -3.62 -1.97 13.26
CA VAL A 353 -4.68 -1.84 12.28
C VAL A 353 -5.94 -1.38 13.01
N GLY A 354 -6.38 -0.16 12.73
CA GLY A 354 -7.46 0.44 13.53
C GLY A 354 -7.06 0.61 14.99
N HIS A 355 -7.89 0.07 15.88
CA HIS A 355 -7.69 0.08 17.34
C HIS A 355 -6.94 -1.14 17.86
N THR A 356 -6.63 -2.10 16.99
CA THR A 356 -5.99 -3.37 17.37
C THR A 356 -4.52 -3.33 17.01
N THR A 357 -3.65 -3.64 17.97
CA THR A 357 -2.23 -3.86 17.72
C THR A 357 -1.87 -5.31 18.02
N VAL A 358 -1.43 -6.03 17.00
CA VAL A 358 -0.96 -7.42 17.11
C VAL A 358 0.49 -7.54 16.65
N MET A 359 1.16 -8.62 17.03
CA MET A 359 2.44 -8.97 16.44
C MET A 359 2.22 -9.60 15.06
N ALA A 360 3.01 -9.19 14.08
CA ALA A 360 3.04 -9.82 12.77
C ALA A 360 4.48 -10.10 12.32
N THR A 361 4.67 -11.19 11.57
CA THR A 361 5.90 -11.46 10.85
C THR A 361 5.79 -10.88 9.46
N LEU A 362 6.80 -10.14 9.00
CA LEU A 362 6.77 -9.47 7.71
C LEU A 362 7.76 -10.03 6.71
N THR A 363 7.30 -10.22 5.47
CA THR A 363 8.14 -10.55 4.31
C THR A 363 7.94 -9.47 3.26
N PHE A 364 9.02 -8.90 2.72
CA PHE A 364 9.01 -7.74 1.82
C PHE A 364 9.39 -8.11 0.39
N TRP A 365 8.82 -7.40 -0.57
CA TRP A 365 9.21 -7.46 -1.98
C TRP A 365 8.92 -6.14 -2.69
N GLY A 366 9.58 -5.91 -3.83
CA GLY A 366 9.44 -4.71 -4.64
C GLY A 366 8.87 -5.01 -6.03
N ALA A 367 8.16 -4.04 -6.59
CA ALA A 367 7.73 -4.06 -7.99
C ALA A 367 8.44 -2.95 -8.78
N ARG A 368 9.28 -3.31 -9.76
CA ARG A 368 9.98 -2.35 -10.63
C ARG A 368 9.02 -1.61 -11.58
N GLU A 369 8.07 -2.33 -12.17
CA GLU A 369 7.25 -1.84 -13.29
C GLU A 369 6.02 -1.01 -12.88
N LEU A 370 5.75 -0.83 -11.59
CA LEU A 370 4.53 -0.15 -11.10
C LEU A 370 4.69 1.34 -10.79
N ALA A 371 5.90 1.90 -10.83
CA ALA A 371 6.10 3.34 -10.61
C ALA A 371 5.41 4.18 -11.71
N HIS A 372 5.45 3.71 -12.96
CA HIS A 372 4.78 4.35 -14.10
C HIS A 372 3.25 4.20 -14.05
N GLN A 373 2.73 3.02 -13.69
CA GLN A 373 1.27 2.81 -13.56
C GLN A 373 0.67 3.59 -12.38
N ALA A 374 1.41 3.79 -11.29
CA ALA A 374 0.97 4.61 -10.17
C ALA A 374 0.85 6.11 -10.54
N ALA A 375 1.62 6.58 -11.53
CA ALA A 375 1.50 7.93 -12.06
C ALA A 375 0.27 8.07 -12.97
N GLU A 376 -0.05 7.04 -13.76
CA GLU A 376 -1.23 7.01 -14.65
C GLU A 376 -2.55 6.83 -13.87
N ALA A 377 -2.57 6.01 -12.82
CA ALA A 377 -3.75 5.77 -11.97
C ALA A 377 -4.23 7.01 -11.18
N LYS A 378 -3.39 8.04 -11.02
CA LYS A 378 -3.81 9.33 -10.44
C LYS A 378 -4.79 10.10 -11.33
N ASN A 379 -4.84 9.81 -12.63
CA ASN A 379 -5.66 10.53 -13.60
C ASN A 379 -7.02 9.86 -13.88
N ASP A 380 -7.26 8.66 -13.37
CA ASP A 380 -8.50 7.92 -13.60
C ASP A 380 -9.45 8.04 -12.39
N ALA A 381 -10.46 8.90 -12.51
CA ALA A 381 -11.40 9.21 -11.42
C ALA A 381 -12.38 8.06 -11.11
N SER A 382 -12.57 7.13 -12.05
CA SER A 382 -13.54 6.04 -11.96
C SER A 382 -13.06 4.85 -11.10
N SER A 383 -11.77 4.49 -11.19
CA SER A 383 -11.14 3.41 -10.41
C SER A 383 -10.85 3.84 -8.96
N ASN A 384 -10.58 5.13 -8.73
CA ASN A 384 -10.39 5.72 -7.40
C ASN A 384 -11.63 5.59 -6.48
N LYS A 385 -12.82 5.42 -7.06
CA LYS A 385 -14.11 5.28 -6.37
C LYS A 385 -14.37 3.86 -5.83
N LEU A 386 -13.81 2.83 -6.47
CA LEU A 386 -13.98 1.42 -6.07
C LEU A 386 -12.97 0.98 -4.99
N MET A 387 -11.84 1.67 -4.85
CA MET A 387 -10.72 1.29 -3.96
C MET A 387 -10.48 2.25 -2.78
N SER A 388 -11.41 3.16 -2.49
CA SER A 388 -11.39 3.97 -1.26
C SER A 388 -11.75 3.11 -0.04
N SER A 389 -11.02 3.25 1.06
CA SER A 389 -11.49 2.71 2.34
C SER A 389 -12.66 3.57 2.82
N TRP A 390 -13.67 2.94 3.39
CA TRP A 390 -14.91 3.60 3.80
C TRP A 390 -14.73 4.29 5.16
N LEU A 391 -13.59 4.09 5.83
CA LEU A 391 -13.32 4.52 7.21
C LEU A 391 -12.67 5.91 7.34
N GLY A 392 -12.41 6.65 6.27
CA GLY A 392 -11.96 8.04 6.34
C GLY A 392 -10.56 8.29 6.94
N GLY A 393 -9.87 7.27 7.46
CA GLY A 393 -8.47 7.31 7.91
C GLY A 393 -7.47 6.88 6.83
N ASP A 394 -7.76 7.22 5.58
CA ASP A 394 -7.24 6.50 4.42
C ASP A 394 -5.71 6.50 4.36
N ALA A 395 -5.14 5.34 4.01
CA ALA A 395 -3.78 5.26 3.48
C ALA A 395 -3.53 6.23 2.28
N ASP A 396 -4.59 6.84 1.72
CA ASP A 396 -4.51 8.00 0.83
C ASP A 396 -3.86 9.21 1.49
N LEU A 397 -4.17 9.50 2.76
CA LEU A 397 -3.49 10.50 3.55
C LEU A 397 -2.03 10.10 3.79
N ALA A 398 -1.71 8.83 3.97
CA ALA A 398 -0.31 8.37 3.99
C ALA A 398 0.39 8.50 2.62
N GLY A 399 -0.33 8.89 1.56
CA GLY A 399 0.17 9.04 0.20
C GLY A 399 0.50 7.70 -0.46
N LEU A 400 -0.17 6.62 -0.04
CA LEU A 400 -0.03 5.29 -0.61
C LEU A 400 -1.04 5.13 -1.77
N PRO A 401 -0.60 4.64 -2.95
CA PRO A 401 -1.49 4.50 -4.10
C PRO A 401 -2.57 3.43 -3.89
N LYS A 402 -3.65 3.53 -4.67
CA LYS A 402 -4.73 2.53 -4.77
C LYS A 402 -4.45 1.62 -5.96
N ILE A 403 -3.72 0.53 -5.72
CA ILE A 403 -3.35 -0.42 -6.77
C ILE A 403 -3.76 -1.81 -6.29
N PRO A 404 -4.52 -2.57 -7.09
CA PRO A 404 -4.85 -3.95 -6.74
C PRO A 404 -3.59 -4.82 -6.77
N PHE A 405 -3.61 -5.92 -6.02
CA PHE A 405 -2.52 -6.88 -6.08
C PHE A 405 -2.78 -7.87 -7.22
N ASP A 406 -1.84 -7.99 -8.17
CA ASP A 406 -1.91 -8.95 -9.26
C ASP A 406 -0.97 -10.14 -8.97
N PHE A 407 -1.53 -11.33 -8.75
CA PHE A 407 -0.77 -12.56 -8.51
C PHE A 407 -0.02 -13.05 -9.76
N GLN A 408 -0.37 -12.59 -10.96
CA GLN A 408 0.32 -12.96 -12.20
C GLN A 408 1.56 -12.11 -12.45
N GLN A 409 1.70 -10.98 -11.76
CA GLN A 409 2.86 -10.10 -11.87
C GLN A 409 4.10 -10.70 -11.18
N ASP A 410 5.27 -10.52 -11.80
CA ASP A 410 6.55 -10.90 -11.22
C ASP A 410 7.06 -9.82 -10.25
N PHE A 411 7.48 -10.25 -9.06
CA PHE A 411 7.95 -9.35 -8.00
C PHE A 411 9.40 -9.68 -7.60
N VAL A 412 10.20 -8.63 -7.38
CA VAL A 412 11.58 -8.78 -6.90
C VAL A 412 11.55 -9.00 -5.39
N PHE A 413 11.99 -10.18 -4.94
CA PHE A 413 12.20 -10.44 -3.52
C PHE A 413 13.30 -9.54 -2.97
N GLN A 414 13.11 -9.02 -1.75
CA GLN A 414 14.09 -8.18 -1.07
C GLN A 414 14.39 -8.76 0.31
N ASP A 415 15.67 -8.92 0.68
CA ASP A 415 16.05 -9.39 2.04
C ASP A 415 15.70 -8.36 3.14
N SER A 416 15.58 -7.09 2.74
CA SER A 416 15.14 -5.98 3.57
C SER A 416 14.38 -4.97 2.75
N LEU A 417 13.47 -4.21 3.35
CA LEU A 417 12.83 -3.07 2.70
C LEU A 417 13.90 -2.03 2.30
N LEU A 418 14.26 -2.00 1.02
CA LEU A 418 15.25 -1.07 0.47
C LEU A 418 14.56 0.25 0.13
N GLU A 419 15.10 1.40 0.56
CA GLU A 419 14.50 2.70 0.20
C GLU A 419 14.72 3.07 -1.28
N THR A 420 15.81 2.57 -1.84
CA THR A 420 16.25 2.72 -3.22
C THR A 420 16.91 1.41 -3.66
N LEU A 421 16.76 1.02 -4.92
CA LEU A 421 17.69 0.05 -5.50
C LEU A 421 18.95 0.81 -5.94
N ASP A 422 20.13 0.28 -5.63
CA ASP A 422 21.35 0.67 -6.35
C ASP A 422 21.17 0.16 -7.79
N ILE A 423 20.76 1.05 -8.68
CA ILE A 423 20.85 0.83 -10.13
C ILE A 423 22.24 1.29 -10.55
N ALA A 424 22.81 0.62 -11.55
CA ALA A 424 24.11 0.94 -12.12
C ALA A 424 24.29 2.47 -12.35
N PRO A 425 25.51 3.00 -12.21
CA PRO A 425 25.75 4.45 -12.29
C PRO A 425 25.29 5.01 -13.64
N GLY A 426 24.21 5.81 -13.63
CA GLY A 426 23.71 6.50 -14.84
C GLY A 426 22.19 6.61 -14.96
N ASP A 427 21.41 5.75 -14.28
CA ASP A 427 19.95 5.80 -14.32
C ASP A 427 19.33 6.64 -13.19
N PRO A 428 18.20 7.33 -13.42
CA PRO A 428 17.46 7.99 -12.36
C PRO A 428 17.02 6.97 -11.30
N GLN A 429 17.19 7.31 -10.01
CA GLN A 429 16.70 6.47 -8.90
C GLN A 429 15.21 6.15 -9.07
N GLU A 430 14.88 4.92 -9.44
CA GLU A 430 13.48 4.50 -9.54
C GLU A 430 12.94 4.24 -8.12
N THR A 431 11.84 4.92 -7.79
CA THR A 431 11.12 4.67 -6.54
C THR A 431 10.31 3.38 -6.66
N LEU A 432 10.76 2.33 -5.98
CA LEU A 432 10.01 1.09 -5.91
C LEU A 432 8.76 1.26 -5.04
N LEU A 433 7.65 0.72 -5.54
CA LEU A 433 6.53 0.37 -4.68
C LEU A 433 6.86 -0.92 -3.95
N HIS A 434 6.79 -0.85 -2.63
CA HIS A 434 7.11 -1.97 -1.76
C HIS A 434 5.85 -2.62 -1.25
N TRP A 435 5.86 -3.94 -1.26
CA TRP A 435 4.81 -4.79 -0.76
C TRP A 435 5.33 -5.58 0.43
N ALA A 436 4.42 -5.96 1.31
CA ALA A 436 4.69 -6.85 2.42
C ALA A 436 3.58 -7.88 2.57
N LEU A 437 3.96 -9.10 2.93
CA LEU A 437 3.08 -10.09 3.52
C LEU A 437 3.13 -9.88 5.03
N LEU A 438 1.96 -9.68 5.63
CA LEU A 438 1.76 -9.58 7.06
C LEU A 438 1.14 -10.88 7.53
N ASP A 439 1.92 -11.68 8.25
CA ASP A 439 1.46 -12.89 8.93
C ASP A 439 1.13 -12.54 10.38
N PHE A 440 -0.16 -12.36 10.69
CA PHE A 440 -0.60 -11.95 12.02
C PHE A 440 -0.59 -13.14 12.97
N GLN A 441 0.10 -13.00 14.12
CA GLN A 441 0.09 -14.05 15.15
C GLN A 441 -1.30 -14.28 15.73
N THR A 442 -2.07 -13.19 15.87
CA THR A 442 -3.47 -13.23 16.25
C THR A 442 -4.28 -12.60 15.12
N PRO A 443 -5.31 -13.29 14.60
CA PRO A 443 -6.16 -12.74 13.56
C PRO A 443 -6.81 -11.40 13.95
N VAL A 444 -6.98 -10.50 12.99
CA VAL A 444 -7.46 -9.13 13.21
C VAL A 444 -8.74 -8.86 12.43
N TYR A 445 -9.74 -8.27 13.08
CA TYR A 445 -10.93 -7.74 12.42
C TYR A 445 -10.65 -6.33 11.90
N CYS A 446 -10.74 -6.14 10.59
CA CYS A 446 -10.60 -4.81 9.99
C CYS A 446 -11.22 -4.75 8.58
N PRO A 447 -11.64 -3.56 8.11
CA PRO A 447 -12.05 -3.40 6.72
C PRO A 447 -10.88 -3.50 5.75
N ALA A 448 -11.17 -3.83 4.50
CA ALA A 448 -10.20 -3.74 3.41
C ALA A 448 -9.70 -2.30 3.25
N HIS A 449 -8.47 -2.14 2.75
CA HIS A 449 -7.82 -0.84 2.52
C HIS A 449 -7.52 -0.01 3.78
N SER A 450 -7.66 -0.63 4.96
CA SER A 450 -7.29 -0.03 6.24
C SER A 450 -5.82 0.39 6.26
N LEU A 451 -5.54 1.52 6.91
CA LEU A 451 -4.19 1.96 7.24
C LEU A 451 -3.55 0.99 8.24
N VAL A 452 -2.29 0.65 7.96
CA VAL A 452 -1.45 -0.19 8.80
C VAL A 452 -0.24 0.60 9.27
N ILE A 453 0.12 0.46 10.54
CA ILE A 453 1.32 1.05 11.10
C ILE A 453 2.15 -0.02 11.76
N GLY A 454 3.36 -0.25 11.25
CA GLY A 454 4.34 -1.13 11.86
C GLY A 454 5.27 -0.37 12.79
N SER A 455 5.54 -0.94 13.95
CA SER A 455 6.36 -0.31 14.99
C SER A 455 7.19 -1.33 15.76
N ARG A 456 8.29 -0.85 16.36
CA ARG A 456 9.08 -1.59 17.35
C ARG A 456 8.89 -0.96 18.72
N LEU A 457 7.89 -1.44 19.45
CA LEU A 457 7.50 -0.93 20.77
C LEU A 457 8.28 -1.58 21.93
N ASP A 458 8.99 -2.66 21.60
CA ASP A 458 9.88 -3.47 22.41
C ASP A 458 11.24 -2.80 22.66
N VAL A 459 11.61 -1.81 21.85
CA VAL A 459 12.82 -1.01 22.08
C VAL A 459 12.56 -0.03 23.22
N ALA A 460 13.40 -0.11 24.26
CA ALA A 460 13.32 0.79 25.42
C ALA A 460 13.40 2.25 24.97
N VAL A 461 12.56 3.09 25.57
CA VAL A 461 12.70 4.53 25.44
C VAL A 461 13.71 4.94 26.49
N ASP A 462 14.96 5.12 26.09
CA ASP A 462 16.00 5.59 27.01
C ASP A 462 15.52 6.89 27.65
N SER A 463 15.28 6.83 28.95
CA SER A 463 14.66 7.90 29.74
C SER A 463 15.63 9.03 30.11
N ASP A 464 16.90 8.95 29.71
CA ASP A 464 17.92 9.90 30.14
C ASP A 464 18.72 10.50 28.98
N GLY A 465 18.45 11.78 28.70
CA GLY A 465 19.49 12.80 28.53
C GLY A 465 20.55 12.69 27.43
N GLY A 466 20.49 11.75 26.47
CA GLY A 466 21.55 11.59 25.48
C GLY A 466 21.10 11.00 24.14
N THR A 467 21.34 11.74 23.06
CA THR A 467 21.10 11.39 21.64
C THR A 467 19.65 11.09 21.25
N ALA A 468 19.23 11.62 20.09
CA ALA A 468 17.84 11.55 19.63
C ALA A 468 17.35 10.08 19.57
N SER A 469 16.48 9.69 20.52
CA SER A 469 15.73 8.44 20.46
C SER A 469 15.10 8.34 19.08
N SER A 470 15.55 7.36 18.30
CA SER A 470 15.04 7.07 16.97
C SER A 470 13.53 6.84 17.01
N CYS A 471 12.80 7.30 15.99
CA CYS A 471 11.36 7.05 15.89
C CYS A 471 11.10 5.54 15.93
N ARG A 472 10.13 5.08 16.73
CA ARG A 472 9.80 3.64 16.84
C ARG A 472 8.83 3.17 15.76
N LEU A 473 8.19 4.09 15.05
CA LEU A 473 7.31 3.80 13.92
C LEU A 473 8.18 3.46 12.71
N ALA A 474 8.13 2.21 12.27
CA ALA A 474 9.02 1.64 11.27
C ALA A 474 8.51 1.83 9.85
N PHE A 475 7.22 1.55 9.63
CA PHE A 475 6.58 1.68 8.32
C PHE A 475 5.10 2.01 8.47
N SER A 476 4.54 2.56 7.40
CA SER A 476 3.10 2.71 7.19
C SER A 476 2.69 1.91 5.96
N GLY A 477 1.44 1.43 5.91
CA GLY A 477 0.97 0.62 4.81
C GLY A 477 -0.53 0.65 4.61
N ARG A 478 -0.97 0.04 3.51
CA ARG A 478 -2.36 -0.15 3.12
C ARG A 478 -2.64 -1.63 2.95
N LEU A 479 -3.64 -2.18 3.65
CA LEU A 479 -4.11 -3.53 3.38
C LEU A 479 -4.73 -3.61 1.99
N ILE A 480 -4.34 -4.59 1.18
CA ILE A 480 -4.86 -4.77 -0.18
C ILE A 480 -5.63 -6.07 -0.27
N GLU A 481 -4.98 -7.21 0.00
CA GLU A 481 -5.57 -8.54 -0.26
C GLU A 481 -5.52 -9.43 0.98
N ARG A 482 -6.63 -10.16 1.24
CA ARG A 482 -6.70 -11.18 2.30
C ARG A 482 -6.05 -12.46 1.81
N VAL A 483 -5.15 -13.02 2.60
CA VAL A 483 -4.47 -14.26 2.24
C VAL A 483 -4.31 -15.19 3.44
N GLU A 484 -4.19 -16.48 3.18
CA GLU A 484 -3.75 -17.44 4.18
C GLU A 484 -2.20 -17.48 4.16
N PRO A 485 -1.52 -17.10 5.26
CA PRO A 485 -0.06 -16.94 5.27
C PRO A 485 0.72 -18.17 4.79
N SER A 486 0.22 -19.37 5.11
CA SER A 486 0.86 -20.65 4.78
C SER A 486 0.96 -20.93 3.28
N THR A 487 0.00 -20.44 2.48
CA THR A 487 -0.05 -20.66 1.03
C THR A 487 0.32 -19.41 0.24
N ALA A 488 0.20 -18.21 0.82
CA ALA A 488 0.41 -16.95 0.13
C ALA A 488 1.76 -16.86 -0.59
N MET A 489 2.85 -17.25 0.09
CA MET A 489 4.21 -17.20 -0.47
C MET A 489 4.37 -18.05 -1.73
N THR A 490 3.64 -19.17 -1.85
CA THR A 490 3.69 -20.04 -3.04
C THR A 490 2.88 -19.50 -4.22
N GLN A 491 1.89 -18.65 -3.96
CA GLN A 491 1.04 -18.06 -4.98
C GLN A 491 1.67 -16.79 -5.58
N ILE A 492 2.52 -16.10 -4.82
CA ILE A 492 3.19 -14.89 -5.27
C ILE A 492 4.43 -15.25 -6.10
N ARG A 493 4.52 -14.69 -7.30
CA ARG A 493 5.66 -14.90 -8.23
C ARG A 493 6.88 -14.09 -7.83
N LEU A 494 7.51 -14.49 -6.72
CA LEU A 494 8.74 -13.87 -6.20
C LEU A 494 9.99 -14.41 -6.89
N TYR A 495 10.84 -13.51 -7.36
CA TYR A 495 12.15 -13.85 -7.93
C TYR A 495 13.29 -13.09 -7.27
N THR A 496 14.47 -13.69 -7.31
CA THR A 496 15.74 -13.01 -7.01
C THR A 496 16.52 -12.82 -8.30
N GLU A 497 17.12 -11.64 -8.47
CA GLU A 497 18.06 -11.42 -9.57
C GLU A 497 19.40 -12.05 -9.22
N LYS A 498 19.89 -12.89 -10.13
CA LYS A 498 21.21 -13.50 -10.01
C LYS A 498 22.06 -13.01 -11.17
N GLN A 499 23.19 -12.42 -10.82
CA GLN A 499 24.28 -12.18 -11.74
C GLN A 499 25.37 -13.21 -11.48
N LYS A 500 25.83 -13.86 -12.53
CA LYS A 500 27.04 -14.67 -12.51
C LYS A 500 28.04 -14.07 -13.49
N VAL A 501 29.31 -14.11 -13.11
CA VAL A 501 30.42 -13.64 -13.94
C VAL A 501 31.25 -14.84 -14.32
N GLY A 502 31.50 -14.99 -15.61
CA GLY A 502 32.42 -15.97 -16.19
C GLY A 502 33.50 -15.24 -16.96
N VAL A 503 34.40 -15.99 -17.58
CA VAL A 503 35.50 -15.44 -18.38
C VAL A 503 35.52 -16.06 -19.77
N VAL A 504 35.95 -15.29 -20.76
CA VAL A 504 36.26 -15.82 -22.08
C VAL A 504 37.51 -16.70 -21.97
N SER A 505 37.38 -17.98 -22.28
CA SER A 505 38.48 -18.95 -22.21
C SER A 505 39.16 -19.20 -23.55
N LYS A 506 38.40 -19.08 -24.66
CA LYS A 506 38.91 -19.27 -26.00
C LYS A 506 37.99 -18.58 -27.01
N LEU A 507 38.58 -17.96 -28.03
CA LEU A 507 37.84 -17.42 -29.17
C LEU A 507 37.70 -18.45 -30.30
N GLY A 508 36.56 -18.42 -30.99
CA GLY A 508 36.34 -19.15 -32.24
C GLY A 508 37.04 -18.48 -33.42
N ASP A 509 36.71 -18.91 -34.63
CA ASP A 509 37.37 -18.40 -35.82
C ASP A 509 37.02 -16.91 -36.07
N PRO A 510 38.03 -16.06 -36.32
CA PRO A 510 37.80 -14.64 -36.58
C PRO A 510 37.16 -14.44 -37.96
N HIS A 511 36.13 -13.60 -38.02
CA HIS A 511 35.41 -13.28 -39.25
C HIS A 511 35.44 -11.77 -39.49
N LYS A 512 35.59 -11.34 -40.75
CA LYS A 512 35.44 -9.93 -41.11
C LYS A 512 33.97 -9.63 -41.35
N ARG A 513 33.40 -8.71 -40.56
CA ARG A 513 32.02 -8.26 -40.72
C ARG A 513 31.89 -7.47 -42.03
N PHE A 514 30.79 -7.72 -42.75
CA PHE A 514 30.58 -7.18 -44.09
C PHE A 514 30.37 -5.65 -44.10
N ASP A 515 29.78 -5.12 -43.02
CA ASP A 515 29.38 -3.71 -42.93
C ASP A 515 30.54 -2.75 -42.62
N ASP A 516 31.44 -3.11 -41.71
CA ASP A 516 32.47 -2.23 -41.16
C ASP A 516 33.90 -2.77 -41.32
N GLN A 517 34.08 -3.91 -42.00
CA GLN A 517 35.36 -4.60 -42.23
C GLN A 517 36.10 -5.00 -40.95
N LYS A 518 35.46 -4.90 -39.77
CA LYS A 518 36.08 -5.25 -38.50
C LYS A 518 36.16 -6.75 -38.30
N VAL A 519 37.20 -7.19 -37.59
CA VAL A 519 37.39 -8.58 -37.21
C VAL A 519 36.59 -8.87 -35.94
N VAL A 520 35.59 -9.73 -36.05
CA VAL A 520 34.70 -10.12 -34.97
C VAL A 520 34.66 -11.65 -34.83
N CYS A 521 34.37 -12.13 -33.63
CA CYS A 521 34.13 -13.55 -33.37
C CYS A 521 32.62 -13.78 -33.18
N TYR A 522 32.06 -14.75 -33.89
CA TYR A 522 30.67 -15.18 -33.70
C TYR A 522 30.55 -16.27 -32.64
N GLU A 523 31.61 -17.02 -32.40
CA GLU A 523 31.63 -18.12 -31.44
C GLU A 523 32.70 -17.93 -30.39
N ILE A 524 32.34 -18.16 -29.14
CA ILE A 524 33.22 -17.97 -27.99
C ILE A 524 33.02 -19.11 -27.00
N PHE A 525 34.09 -19.50 -26.32
CA PHE A 525 34.06 -20.49 -25.26
C PHE A 525 34.27 -19.81 -23.92
N GLY A 526 33.25 -19.86 -23.06
CA GLY A 526 33.32 -19.34 -21.70
C GLY A 526 33.72 -20.41 -20.68
N ALA A 527 34.38 -19.97 -19.60
CA ALA A 527 34.73 -20.78 -18.44
C ALA A 527 34.41 -20.04 -17.12
N ASP A 528 34.63 -20.72 -15.99
CA ASP A 528 34.53 -20.21 -14.61
C ASP A 528 33.18 -19.61 -14.18
N LEU A 529 32.11 -19.85 -14.95
CA LEU A 529 30.74 -19.47 -14.61
C LEU A 529 29.96 -20.56 -13.84
N PHE A 530 30.26 -21.83 -14.15
CA PHE A 530 29.52 -23.00 -13.66
C PHE A 530 30.46 -24.02 -13.01
N LYS A 531 30.04 -24.59 -11.89
CA LYS A 531 30.72 -25.75 -11.28
C LYS A 531 30.52 -26.99 -12.17
N LYS A 532 31.44 -27.96 -12.11
CA LYS A 532 31.38 -29.21 -12.91
C LYS A 532 30.04 -29.97 -12.79
N GLU A 533 29.41 -29.92 -11.61
CA GLU A 533 28.15 -30.60 -11.30
C GLU A 533 26.89 -29.83 -11.76
N THR A 534 27.05 -28.65 -12.38
CA THR A 534 25.91 -27.82 -12.77
C THR A 534 25.20 -28.42 -13.98
N ASN A 535 23.87 -28.56 -13.90
CA ASN A 535 23.05 -28.98 -15.03
C ASN A 535 22.97 -27.88 -16.10
N MET A 536 23.84 -27.97 -17.11
CA MET A 536 23.95 -27.00 -18.21
C MET A 536 22.68 -26.87 -19.05
N LYS A 537 21.82 -27.90 -19.10
CA LYS A 537 20.57 -27.86 -19.89
C LYS A 537 19.65 -26.71 -19.49
N LEU A 538 19.71 -26.28 -18.23
CA LEU A 538 18.88 -25.18 -17.72
C LEU A 538 19.33 -23.80 -18.19
N PHE A 539 20.55 -23.67 -18.74
CA PHE A 539 21.15 -22.40 -19.16
C PHE A 539 21.29 -22.28 -20.68
N ILE A 540 21.04 -23.36 -21.43
CA ILE A 540 21.05 -23.31 -22.89
C ILE A 540 19.92 -22.39 -23.37
N GLY A 541 20.23 -21.51 -24.32
CA GLY A 541 19.33 -20.48 -24.83
C GLY A 541 19.34 -19.17 -24.04
N MET A 542 20.03 -19.12 -22.88
CA MET A 542 20.15 -17.87 -22.12
C MET A 542 21.12 -16.90 -22.77
N LYS A 543 20.82 -15.60 -22.61
CA LYS A 543 21.63 -14.51 -23.15
C LYS A 543 22.70 -14.08 -22.13
N MET A 544 23.91 -13.90 -22.62
CA MET A 544 25.06 -13.37 -21.89
C MET A 544 25.54 -12.07 -22.52
N GLU A 545 26.12 -11.21 -21.70
CA GLU A 545 26.58 -9.87 -22.07
C GLU A 545 28.11 -9.78 -21.88
N THR A 546 28.80 -9.10 -22.79
CA THR A 546 30.21 -8.71 -22.63
C THR A 546 30.31 -7.35 -21.93
N GLU A 547 31.49 -6.97 -21.44
CA GLU A 547 31.72 -5.62 -20.89
C GLU A 547 31.45 -4.50 -21.91
N GLN A 548 31.58 -4.79 -23.20
CA GLN A 548 31.33 -3.84 -24.29
C GLN A 548 29.84 -3.72 -24.67
N GLY A 549 28.97 -4.52 -24.03
CA GLY A 549 27.52 -4.54 -24.28
C GLY A 549 27.08 -5.47 -25.43
N ASP A 550 27.96 -6.35 -25.91
CA ASP A 550 27.58 -7.33 -26.94
C ASP A 550 26.77 -8.47 -26.30
N ILE A 551 25.76 -8.96 -27.02
CA ILE A 551 24.83 -9.98 -26.50
C ILE A 551 25.01 -11.28 -27.28
N GLY A 552 25.30 -12.36 -26.55
CA GLY A 552 25.46 -13.71 -27.07
C GLY A 552 24.52 -14.70 -26.40
N GLU A 553 24.34 -15.88 -26.98
CA GLU A 553 23.44 -16.93 -26.50
C GLU A 553 24.22 -18.22 -26.18
N ILE A 554 23.95 -18.84 -25.04
CA ILE A 554 24.56 -20.13 -24.65
C ILE A 554 23.98 -21.25 -25.53
N LYS A 555 24.80 -21.88 -26.37
CA LYS A 555 24.36 -22.95 -27.27
C LYS A 555 24.53 -24.34 -26.68
N SER A 556 25.65 -24.61 -26.03
CA SER A 556 25.94 -25.94 -25.49
C SER A 556 26.97 -25.93 -24.38
N SER A 557 27.03 -27.02 -23.62
CA SER A 557 28.19 -27.34 -22.79
C SER A 557 29.39 -27.72 -23.67
N TYR A 558 30.60 -27.45 -23.20
CA TYR A 558 31.85 -27.79 -23.87
C TYR A 558 32.78 -28.52 -22.89
N GLY A 559 33.23 -29.73 -23.23
CA GLY A 559 34.12 -30.53 -22.39
C GLY A 559 33.52 -30.99 -21.04
N THR A 560 34.37 -31.34 -20.09
CA THR A 560 34.01 -31.94 -18.78
C THR A 560 34.09 -30.95 -17.60
N SER A 561 34.39 -29.68 -17.86
CA SER A 561 34.79 -28.70 -16.83
C SER A 561 33.92 -27.44 -16.74
N GLY A 562 32.59 -27.56 -16.87
CA GLY A 562 31.69 -26.41 -16.71
C GLY A 562 31.87 -25.30 -17.75
N LYS A 563 32.64 -25.57 -18.82
CA LYS A 563 32.82 -24.68 -19.96
C LYS A 563 31.61 -24.75 -20.87
N PHE A 564 31.38 -23.68 -21.61
CA PHE A 564 30.19 -23.51 -22.44
C PHE A 564 30.51 -22.74 -23.70
N ARG A 565 29.72 -23.00 -24.75
CA ARG A 565 29.83 -22.32 -26.05
C ARG A 565 28.77 -21.24 -26.15
N LEU A 566 29.19 -20.05 -26.53
CA LEU A 566 28.38 -18.87 -26.78
C LEU A 566 28.37 -18.56 -28.28
N TYR A 567 27.22 -18.07 -28.75
CA TYR A 567 27.06 -17.55 -30.11
C TYR A 567 26.59 -16.10 -30.07
N PHE A 568 27.35 -15.21 -30.68
CA PHE A 568 27.06 -13.78 -30.78
C PHE A 568 26.57 -13.45 -32.19
N PRO A 569 25.26 -13.29 -32.43
CA PRO A 569 24.72 -13.08 -33.78
C PRO A 569 25.21 -11.78 -34.43
N GLY A 570 25.54 -10.75 -33.63
CA GLY A 570 26.11 -9.49 -34.12
C GLY A 570 27.63 -9.49 -34.28
N GLY A 571 28.29 -10.60 -33.93
CA GLY A 571 29.74 -10.64 -33.69
C GLY A 571 30.13 -9.87 -32.42
N THR A 572 31.31 -10.16 -31.89
CA THR A 572 31.89 -9.43 -30.76
C THR A 572 33.40 -9.30 -30.92
N GLU A 573 33.95 -8.22 -30.36
CA GLU A 573 35.39 -7.89 -30.35
C GLU A 573 36.06 -8.28 -29.01
N VAL A 574 35.36 -9.02 -28.15
CA VAL A 574 35.82 -9.44 -26.82
C VAL A 574 37.11 -10.30 -26.90
N GLN A 575 38.01 -10.10 -25.94
CA GLN A 575 39.30 -10.81 -25.88
C GLN A 575 39.29 -11.99 -24.90
N GLU A 576 40.27 -12.90 -25.03
CA GLU A 576 40.47 -13.95 -24.03
C GLU A 576 40.80 -13.35 -22.66
N GLY A 577 40.17 -13.87 -21.60
CA GLY A 577 40.28 -13.36 -20.24
C GLY A 577 39.25 -12.28 -19.88
N GLU A 578 38.53 -11.70 -20.85
CA GLU A 578 37.51 -10.69 -20.55
C GLU A 578 36.26 -11.28 -19.89
N PRO A 579 35.55 -10.50 -19.05
CA PRO A 579 34.41 -10.98 -18.28
C PRO A 579 33.14 -11.13 -19.13
N LEU A 580 32.37 -12.16 -18.81
CA LEU A 580 31.06 -12.46 -19.38
C LEU A 580 30.00 -12.44 -18.27
N TYR A 581 28.93 -11.70 -18.47
CA TYR A 581 27.87 -11.50 -17.50
C TYR A 581 26.61 -12.29 -17.90
N LEU A 582 26.15 -13.17 -17.01
CA LEU A 582 24.86 -13.84 -17.13
C LEU A 582 23.92 -13.30 -16.05
N ARG A 583 22.82 -12.66 -16.48
CA ARG A 583 21.78 -12.12 -15.60
C ARG A 583 20.46 -12.84 -15.82
N PHE A 584 19.92 -13.44 -14.77
CA PHE A 584 18.66 -14.18 -14.83
C PHE A 584 17.85 -14.02 -13.55
N LYS A 585 16.53 -14.18 -13.68
CA LYS A 585 15.56 -14.24 -12.59
C LYS A 585 15.45 -15.68 -12.13
N ARG A 586 15.59 -15.89 -10.81
CA ARG A 586 15.34 -17.19 -10.18
C ARG A 586 14.14 -17.08 -9.25
N PHE A 587 13.05 -17.76 -9.60
CA PHE A 587 11.84 -17.80 -8.79
C PHE A 587 12.05 -18.66 -7.54
N MET A 588 11.53 -18.19 -6.40
CA MET A 588 11.74 -18.84 -5.10
C MET A 588 10.93 -20.12 -4.92
N HIS A 589 9.68 -20.12 -5.40
CA HIS A 589 8.70 -21.18 -5.16
C HIS A 589 8.30 -21.94 -6.43
N ASP A 590 9.06 -21.79 -7.52
CA ASP A 590 8.82 -22.54 -8.74
C ASP A 590 9.30 -24.00 -8.59
N PRO A 591 8.40 -25.00 -8.66
CA PRO A 591 8.76 -26.41 -8.53
C PRO A 591 9.73 -26.88 -9.64
N THR A 592 9.70 -26.23 -10.81
CA THR A 592 10.60 -26.55 -11.92
C THR A 592 11.97 -25.89 -11.79
N LYS A 593 12.15 -24.99 -10.81
CA LYS A 593 13.31 -24.10 -10.66
C LYS A 593 13.66 -23.42 -11.98
N SER A 594 12.64 -23.05 -12.77
CA SER A 594 12.88 -22.40 -14.05
C SER A 594 13.59 -21.07 -13.81
N MET A 595 14.54 -20.79 -14.67
CA MET A 595 15.30 -19.55 -14.65
C MET A 595 14.88 -18.78 -15.90
N GLN A 596 14.48 -17.53 -15.72
CA GLN A 596 14.03 -16.68 -16.82
C GLN A 596 15.07 -15.59 -17.08
N GLN A 597 15.29 -15.24 -18.35
CA GLN A 597 16.21 -14.17 -18.71
C GLN A 597 15.72 -12.84 -18.11
N SER A 598 16.63 -12.02 -17.54
CA SER A 598 16.26 -10.67 -17.14
C SER A 598 16.02 -9.79 -18.36
N THR A 599 14.89 -9.05 -18.39
CA THR A 599 14.44 -8.24 -19.53
C THR A 599 15.12 -6.87 -19.64
N ALA A 600 15.91 -6.46 -18.64
CA ALA A 600 16.72 -5.24 -18.71
C ALA A 600 18.07 -5.56 -19.38
N LEU A 601 18.10 -5.46 -20.71
CA LEU A 601 19.33 -5.43 -21.49
C LEU A 601 19.70 -3.95 -21.71
N PRO A 602 20.97 -3.53 -21.54
CA PRO A 602 21.37 -2.16 -21.81
C PRO A 602 21.07 -1.78 -23.28
N PRO A 603 20.94 -0.48 -23.59
CA PRO A 603 20.70 -0.03 -24.95
C PRO A 603 21.83 -0.55 -25.85
N SER A 604 21.47 -1.44 -26.77
CA SER A 604 22.40 -2.04 -27.72
C SER A 604 23.12 -0.95 -28.51
N ARG A 605 24.43 -1.13 -28.79
CA ARG A 605 25.12 -0.33 -29.81
C ARG A 605 24.34 -0.37 -31.13
N PRO A 606 24.28 0.73 -31.91
CA PRO A 606 23.64 0.72 -33.22
C PRO A 606 24.25 -0.40 -34.09
N GLY A 607 23.43 -1.37 -34.51
CA GLY A 607 23.87 -2.51 -35.34
C GLY A 607 23.87 -3.89 -34.66
N ALA A 608 23.51 -4.00 -33.37
CA ALA A 608 23.27 -5.27 -32.67
C ALA A 608 21.76 -5.58 -32.59
N ARG A 609 21.16 -5.94 -33.73
CA ARG A 609 19.71 -6.14 -33.85
C ARG A 609 19.32 -7.57 -33.42
N LEU A 610 18.96 -7.75 -32.16
CA LEU A 610 18.00 -8.77 -31.74
C LEU A 610 16.78 -7.99 -31.22
N GLU A 611 15.76 -7.83 -32.06
CA GLU A 611 14.49 -7.27 -31.62
C GLU A 611 13.93 -8.20 -30.54
N VAL A 612 13.86 -7.70 -29.29
CA VAL A 612 13.05 -8.33 -28.26
C VAL A 612 11.62 -7.91 -28.55
N GLU A 613 10.77 -8.85 -28.95
CA GLU A 613 9.34 -8.59 -29.03
C GLU A 613 8.84 -8.14 -27.65
N ASN A 614 8.41 -6.89 -27.58
CA ASN A 614 7.83 -6.28 -26.40
C ASN A 614 6.32 -6.53 -26.47
N PRO A 615 5.68 -7.25 -25.52
CA PRO A 615 4.24 -7.56 -25.62
C PRO A 615 3.30 -6.35 -25.46
N LYS A 616 3.84 -5.13 -25.34
CA LYS A 616 3.10 -3.91 -25.03
C LYS A 616 3.61 -2.74 -25.85
N LYS A 617 3.29 -2.70 -27.14
CA LYS A 617 3.13 -1.46 -27.92
C LYS A 617 2.68 -1.78 -29.34
N GLU A 618 1.39 -2.06 -29.49
CA GLU A 618 0.65 -1.70 -30.72
C GLU A 618 -0.86 -1.67 -30.42
N ALA A 619 -1.26 -0.65 -29.66
CA ALA A 619 -2.65 -0.28 -29.52
C ALA A 619 -2.83 1.13 -30.10
N ASN A 620 -2.98 1.25 -31.43
CA ASN A 620 -4.18 1.87 -31.97
C ASN A 620 -4.28 1.85 -33.51
N LYS A 621 -5.51 1.51 -33.94
CA LYS A 621 -6.19 1.83 -35.20
C LYS A 621 -5.81 1.02 -36.46
N LYS A 622 -6.53 -0.09 -36.64
CA LYS A 622 -7.44 -0.26 -37.80
C LYS A 622 -8.56 -1.25 -37.46
N LYS A 623 -9.80 -0.87 -37.83
CA LYS A 623 -11.05 -1.63 -37.64
C LYS A 623 -10.95 -3.05 -38.23
N PRO A 624 -11.62 -4.06 -37.66
CA PRO A 624 -11.50 -5.43 -38.11
C PRO A 624 -12.24 -5.64 -39.44
N ARG A 625 -11.56 -6.30 -40.39
CA ARG A 625 -12.21 -7.12 -41.41
C ARG A 625 -11.72 -8.54 -41.17
N GLU A 626 -12.63 -9.42 -40.78
CA GLU A 626 -12.39 -10.86 -40.67
C GLU A 626 -11.93 -11.41 -42.02
N LYS A 627 -10.74 -12.02 -42.07
CA LYS A 627 -10.36 -13.02 -43.07
C LYS A 627 -9.47 -14.05 -42.39
N GLY A 628 -9.91 -15.31 -42.44
CA GLY A 628 -9.17 -16.46 -41.90
C GLY A 628 -7.78 -16.58 -42.51
N VAL A 629 -6.82 -16.99 -41.70
CA VAL A 629 -5.44 -17.24 -42.11
C VAL A 629 -5.41 -18.56 -42.90
N ASN A 630 -5.35 -18.50 -44.23
CA ASN A 630 -5.08 -19.69 -45.04
C ASN A 630 -3.61 -20.08 -44.85
N LEU A 631 -3.35 -21.22 -44.21
CA LEU A 631 -1.99 -21.80 -44.18
C LEU A 631 -1.70 -22.41 -45.55
N ILE A 632 -0.53 -22.11 -46.13
CA ILE A 632 -0.14 -22.61 -47.46
C ILE A 632 0.91 -23.71 -47.29
N GLY A 633 0.73 -24.81 -48.00
CA GLY A 633 1.63 -25.95 -48.09
C GLY A 633 1.85 -26.38 -49.53
N GLU A 634 2.60 -27.46 -49.71
CA GLU A 634 3.00 -27.99 -51.02
C GLU A 634 2.84 -29.52 -51.06
N LEU A 635 2.32 -30.05 -52.17
CA LEU A 635 2.23 -31.48 -52.41
C LEU A 635 3.62 -32.10 -52.54
N ALA A 636 4.03 -32.86 -51.53
CA ALA A 636 5.32 -33.51 -51.49
C ALA A 636 5.35 -34.86 -52.23
N SER A 637 4.24 -35.61 -52.22
CA SER A 637 4.10 -36.83 -53.02
C SER A 637 2.65 -37.29 -53.14
N ILE A 638 2.28 -37.92 -54.25
CA ILE A 638 0.96 -38.52 -54.46
C ILE A 638 1.00 -40.00 -54.05
N LYS A 639 0.01 -40.47 -53.29
CA LYS A 639 -0.03 -41.85 -52.77
C LYS A 639 -1.45 -42.43 -52.77
N GLY A 640 -1.56 -43.74 -52.58
CA GLY A 640 -2.85 -44.43 -52.47
C GLY A 640 -3.35 -45.01 -53.78
N ASP A 641 -4.50 -45.69 -53.71
CA ASP A 641 -5.05 -46.43 -54.85
C ASP A 641 -5.62 -45.48 -55.90
N VAL A 642 -5.53 -45.90 -57.16
CA VAL A 642 -6.17 -45.23 -58.30
C VAL A 642 -7.65 -45.59 -58.28
N LEU A 643 -8.50 -44.58 -58.08
CA LEU A 643 -9.95 -44.71 -58.10
C LEU A 643 -10.44 -45.02 -59.52
N ALA A 644 -11.67 -45.49 -59.66
CA ALA A 644 -12.27 -45.87 -60.95
C ALA A 644 -12.30 -44.74 -62.00
N ASN A 645 -12.10 -43.49 -61.57
CA ASN A 645 -11.99 -42.29 -62.41
C ASN A 645 -10.55 -41.95 -62.82
N GLY A 646 -9.56 -42.81 -62.53
CA GLY A 646 -8.15 -42.62 -62.89
C GLY A 646 -7.37 -41.68 -61.96
N LYS A 647 -7.96 -41.19 -60.87
CA LYS A 647 -7.32 -40.27 -59.92
C LYS A 647 -6.82 -40.99 -58.66
N TYR A 648 -5.81 -40.44 -57.99
CA TYR A 648 -5.26 -41.03 -56.77
C TYR A 648 -6.11 -40.65 -55.55
N SER A 649 -6.27 -41.55 -54.59
CA SER A 649 -7.09 -41.32 -53.39
C SER A 649 -6.40 -40.49 -52.29
N MET A 650 -5.08 -40.29 -52.34
CA MET A 650 -4.33 -39.61 -51.26
C MET A 650 -3.14 -38.79 -51.76
N ALA A 651 -2.73 -37.79 -50.97
CA ALA A 651 -1.46 -37.09 -51.15
C ALA A 651 -0.81 -36.78 -49.80
N ILE A 652 0.50 -36.55 -49.83
CA ILE A 652 1.27 -36.06 -48.68
C ILE A 652 1.57 -34.59 -48.94
N VAL A 653 1.22 -33.75 -47.97
CA VAL A 653 1.44 -32.31 -48.02
C VAL A 653 2.42 -31.89 -46.93
N SER A 654 3.41 -31.07 -47.29
CA SER A 654 4.36 -30.43 -46.37
C SER A 654 4.13 -28.93 -46.29
N GLY A 655 4.63 -28.30 -45.23
CA GLY A 655 4.63 -26.84 -45.09
C GLY A 655 3.48 -26.26 -44.27
N PHE A 656 2.41 -27.02 -44.03
CA PHE A 656 1.29 -26.53 -43.19
C PHE A 656 1.64 -26.36 -41.72
N PHE A 657 2.49 -27.23 -41.17
CA PHE A 657 2.76 -27.29 -39.74
C PHE A 657 4.26 -27.41 -39.46
N ALA A 658 4.72 -26.72 -38.40
CA ALA A 658 6.06 -26.92 -37.86
C ALA A 658 6.22 -28.36 -37.32
N PRO A 659 7.45 -28.92 -37.28
CA PRO A 659 7.70 -30.31 -36.85
C PRO A 659 7.22 -30.66 -35.43
N GLU A 660 7.02 -29.64 -34.59
CA GLU A 660 6.63 -29.75 -33.19
C GLU A 660 5.11 -29.87 -32.97
N ILE A 661 4.29 -29.65 -34.02
CA ILE A 661 2.83 -29.68 -33.93
C ILE A 661 2.31 -31.12 -34.01
N ASN A 662 1.42 -31.49 -33.08
CA ASN A 662 0.75 -32.79 -33.09
C ASN A 662 -0.34 -32.86 -34.18
N ILE A 663 0.00 -33.37 -35.37
CA ILE A 663 -0.90 -33.46 -36.53
C ILE A 663 -2.17 -34.28 -36.25
N LYS A 664 -2.17 -35.15 -35.23
CA LYS A 664 -3.36 -35.93 -34.83
C LYS A 664 -4.53 -35.05 -34.39
N GLU A 665 -4.27 -33.86 -33.87
CA GLU A 665 -5.30 -32.89 -33.44
C GLU A 665 -5.88 -32.08 -34.62
N LYS A 666 -5.32 -32.24 -35.82
CA LYS A 666 -5.75 -31.57 -37.07
C LYS A 666 -6.36 -32.55 -38.08
N VAL A 667 -6.67 -33.77 -37.65
CA VAL A 667 -7.39 -34.75 -38.46
C VAL A 667 -8.82 -34.23 -38.72
N GLY A 668 -9.28 -34.32 -39.97
CA GLY A 668 -10.56 -33.80 -40.42
C GLY A 668 -10.53 -32.37 -40.97
N THR A 669 -9.42 -31.63 -40.82
CA THR A 669 -9.30 -30.29 -41.41
C THR A 669 -9.25 -30.36 -42.93
N LYS A 670 -9.99 -29.47 -43.60
CA LYS A 670 -10.11 -29.43 -45.05
C LYS A 670 -8.89 -28.78 -45.71
N VAL A 671 -8.43 -29.41 -46.78
CA VAL A 671 -7.31 -28.97 -47.61
C VAL A 671 -7.83 -28.76 -49.01
N PHE A 672 -7.58 -27.59 -49.58
CA PHE A 672 -8.00 -27.22 -50.92
C PHE A 672 -6.78 -27.08 -51.83
N ILE A 673 -6.86 -27.62 -53.05
CA ILE A 673 -5.81 -27.49 -54.05
C ILE A 673 -6.26 -26.48 -55.11
N PRO A 674 -5.72 -25.24 -55.13
CA PRO A 674 -6.22 -24.19 -56.03
C PRO A 674 -6.02 -24.50 -57.52
N SER A 675 -5.00 -25.27 -57.89
CA SER A 675 -4.69 -25.58 -59.29
C SER A 675 -5.74 -26.47 -59.95
N THR A 676 -6.30 -27.43 -59.21
CA THR A 676 -7.27 -28.41 -59.71
C THR A 676 -8.68 -28.25 -59.14
N GLN A 677 -8.86 -27.30 -58.21
CA GLN A 677 -10.09 -27.09 -57.43
C GLN A 677 -10.59 -28.34 -56.69
N GLU A 678 -9.66 -29.19 -56.26
CA GLU A 678 -9.97 -30.42 -55.52
C GLU A 678 -9.89 -30.17 -54.01
N GLU A 679 -10.78 -30.79 -53.23
CA GLU A 679 -10.84 -30.68 -51.77
C GLU A 679 -10.62 -32.06 -51.13
N GLY A 680 -9.75 -32.10 -50.12
CA GLY A 680 -9.44 -33.29 -49.34
C GLY A 680 -9.44 -32.99 -47.84
N SER A 681 -9.26 -34.01 -47.01
CA SER A 681 -9.19 -33.87 -45.56
C SER A 681 -7.93 -34.51 -44.98
N ILE A 682 -7.36 -33.90 -43.94
CA ILE A 682 -6.21 -34.48 -43.24
C ILE A 682 -6.64 -35.75 -42.50
N VAL A 683 -5.97 -36.86 -42.77
CA VAL A 683 -6.22 -38.16 -42.12
C VAL A 683 -5.15 -38.55 -41.09
N GLY A 684 -4.02 -37.83 -41.06
CA GLY A 684 -3.00 -38.01 -40.03
C GLY A 684 -1.61 -37.52 -40.43
N GLY A 685 -0.64 -37.67 -39.53
CA GLY A 685 0.76 -37.34 -39.80
C GLY A 685 1.46 -38.36 -40.70
N PHE A 686 2.52 -37.91 -41.38
CA PHE A 686 3.41 -38.76 -42.19
C PHE A 686 4.87 -38.48 -41.86
N GLY A 687 5.56 -39.46 -41.26
CA GLY A 687 6.98 -39.33 -40.91
C GLY A 687 7.24 -38.36 -39.74
N LYS A 688 8.48 -37.82 -39.66
CA LYS A 688 8.97 -37.02 -38.51
C LYS A 688 9.00 -35.50 -38.73
N ALA A 689 8.60 -35.00 -39.90
CA ALA A 689 8.82 -33.60 -40.28
C ALA A 689 7.54 -32.95 -40.84
N GLY A 690 6.64 -32.46 -39.98
CA GLY A 690 5.53 -31.54 -40.34
C GLY A 690 4.60 -31.95 -41.49
N LYS A 691 4.73 -33.17 -42.02
CA LYS A 691 4.06 -33.69 -43.21
C LYS A 691 2.77 -34.36 -42.78
N CYS A 692 1.68 -34.07 -43.50
CA CYS A 692 0.37 -34.66 -43.26
C CYS A 692 -0.09 -35.47 -44.47
N LYS A 693 -0.87 -36.53 -44.21
CA LYS A 693 -1.61 -37.28 -45.23
C LYS A 693 -2.97 -36.61 -45.42
N VAL A 694 -3.32 -36.36 -46.67
CA VAL A 694 -4.61 -35.78 -47.07
C VAL A 694 -5.32 -36.78 -47.98
N ALA A 695 -6.53 -37.17 -47.62
CA ALA A 695 -7.38 -38.05 -48.44
C ALA A 695 -8.38 -37.24 -49.27
N PHE A 696 -8.58 -37.65 -50.52
CA PHE A 696 -9.49 -36.99 -51.47
C PHE A 696 -10.58 -37.97 -51.91
N GLU A 697 -11.83 -37.71 -51.53
CA GLU A 697 -12.95 -38.62 -51.79
C GLU A 697 -13.23 -38.81 -53.30
N LEU A 698 -13.04 -37.75 -54.09
CA LEU A 698 -13.21 -37.77 -55.56
C LEU A 698 -11.88 -37.99 -56.30
N GLY A 699 -10.80 -38.21 -55.55
CA GLY A 699 -9.43 -38.35 -56.05
C GLY A 699 -8.75 -37.03 -56.42
N ILE A 700 -7.42 -37.03 -56.41
CA ILE A 700 -6.55 -35.90 -56.76
C ILE A 700 -5.89 -36.10 -58.13
N SER A 701 -5.83 -35.02 -58.90
CA SER A 701 -5.17 -34.93 -60.22
C SER A 701 -4.02 -33.91 -60.27
N ALA A 702 -3.78 -33.21 -59.16
CA ALA A 702 -2.66 -32.28 -59.00
C ALA A 702 -1.29 -33.00 -59.04
N LYS A 703 -0.23 -32.27 -59.39
CA LYS A 703 1.14 -32.83 -59.48
C LYS A 703 1.94 -32.55 -58.22
N GLU A 704 3.01 -33.32 -58.00
CA GLU A 704 3.99 -33.00 -56.95
C GLU A 704 4.56 -31.59 -57.18
N GLY A 705 4.62 -30.79 -56.13
CA GLY A 705 4.98 -29.37 -56.17
C GLY A 705 3.82 -28.38 -56.24
N ASP A 706 2.58 -28.86 -56.45
CA ASP A 706 1.41 -27.96 -56.46
C ASP A 706 1.11 -27.42 -55.05
N LYS A 707 0.64 -26.16 -55.01
CA LYS A 707 0.25 -25.50 -53.75
C LYS A 707 -1.02 -26.11 -53.19
N ALA A 708 -1.04 -26.25 -51.87
CA ALA A 708 -2.20 -26.67 -51.10
C ALA A 708 -2.53 -25.58 -50.06
N GLU A 709 -3.82 -25.34 -49.83
CA GLU A 709 -4.29 -24.37 -48.84
C GLU A 709 -5.09 -25.07 -47.75
N LEU A 710 -4.74 -24.82 -46.49
CA LEU A 710 -5.50 -25.28 -45.35
C LEU A 710 -6.63 -24.28 -45.10
N LYS A 711 -7.88 -24.74 -45.17
CA LYS A 711 -9.03 -23.95 -44.71
C LYS A 711 -9.21 -24.24 -43.22
N LEU A 712 -8.76 -23.31 -42.38
CA LEU A 712 -8.92 -23.34 -40.93
C LEU A 712 -10.33 -22.93 -40.50
#